data_AF-A0A6I5HRN5-F1
#
_entry.id   AF-A0A6I5HRN5-F1
#
_cell.length_a   1.000
_cell.length_b   1.000
_cell.length_c   1.000
_cell.angle_alpha   90.00
_cell.angle_beta   90.00
_cell.angle_gamma   90.00
#
_symmetry.space_group_name_H-M   'P 1'
#
loop_
_entity.id
_entity.type
_entity.pdbx_description
1 polymer ?
#
loop_
_entity_poly.entity_id
_entity_poly.type
_entity_poly.pdbx_seq_one_letter_code
_entity_poly.pdbx_strand_id
1 'polypeptide(L)'
;VIKMVMAMRNGVLPRTLHVDAPSRQVDWDAGAVALLTEARPWPAADRPRRAGVSSFGISGTNAHVILEESAEPEPERADPAGAPPVLALPVSARSPEALRGQARRLTELTDTAPADLGLALATTRATHPYRAVVLAGGADEAAAALDALARGADAPGLLVTGTATDGTLAYLFSGQGAQRPGMGRDWYDAFPVYAEHFDRAAALFDKHLERPLAEVVLGDDPETLERTDYTQAALFTTQVALYRLLESFGLRPGLLAGHSVGEFAAAHVAGVWSLQDAVTAVAARGRLMQALPAGGAMVAVQASEEEVTPLLEGRRCAIAAVNGPRAVVVSGDEDAVTEVAAHFTTSRRLRVSHAFHSPRTEPMLAAFREVMAGIEAAEPAVPIVSTLTGAPAGAAELACADYWVRHVRQTVRFADAVATLAAEGADTFLELGAAPVLSALGPDCLPDAAHTAFVPAARKDTAQLPGLLAALAALHTRGADVDWAVLYEAYAGRRVDLPTYAFDHVRYWLPTAGVTTGDAAGHGLATADHPLVSARLDLPGDAGLLLTGRISTATHPLLAEHAVLGTVLVPGAALVDLALHAGRLTGRPVLEELTLQSPLVLEADTAVRLQVAAGPDGTVEIHSRAEHAPADEDWTRHATGTLTAAATAPAPATAPGAWPP
;
A
#
# COMPACT_ATOMS: atom_id res chain seq x y z
N VAL A 1 -29.14 -6.30 -19.14
CA VAL A 1 -27.99 -7.22 -19.34
C VAL A 1 -27.76 -8.11 -18.12
N ILE A 2 -27.44 -7.55 -16.93
CA ILE A 2 -27.17 -8.32 -15.69
C ILE A 2 -28.22 -9.41 -15.40
N LYS A 3 -29.52 -9.08 -15.46
CA LYS A 3 -30.63 -10.04 -15.27
C LYS A 3 -30.43 -11.32 -16.10
N MET A 4 -30.10 -11.17 -17.39
CA MET A 4 -29.98 -12.31 -18.31
C MET A 4 -28.66 -13.07 -18.14
N VAL A 5 -27.57 -12.38 -17.82
CA VAL A 5 -26.29 -13.03 -17.47
C VAL A 5 -26.45 -13.90 -16.21
N MET A 6 -27.12 -13.39 -15.17
CA MET A 6 -27.42 -14.16 -13.97
C MET A 6 -28.38 -15.32 -14.25
N ALA A 7 -29.37 -15.12 -15.12
CA ALA A 7 -30.30 -16.18 -15.54
C ALA A 7 -29.59 -17.34 -16.25
N MET A 8 -28.62 -17.04 -17.13
CA MET A 8 -27.79 -18.04 -17.80
C MET A 8 -26.91 -18.78 -16.79
N ARG A 9 -26.16 -18.05 -15.94
CA ARG A 9 -25.28 -18.64 -14.91
C ARG A 9 -26.01 -19.60 -13.97
N ASN A 10 -27.23 -19.25 -13.56
CA ASN A 10 -28.01 -20.06 -12.62
C ASN A 10 -28.96 -21.06 -13.31
N GLY A 11 -29.04 -21.06 -14.66
CA GLY A 11 -29.97 -21.91 -15.40
C GLY A 11 -31.44 -21.68 -15.06
N VAL A 12 -31.84 -20.46 -14.71
CA VAL A 12 -33.21 -20.10 -14.28
C VAL A 12 -33.63 -18.77 -14.89
N LEU A 13 -34.81 -18.72 -15.50
CA LEU A 13 -35.46 -17.50 -15.95
C LEU A 13 -36.22 -16.85 -14.77
N PRO A 14 -35.81 -15.65 -14.29
CA PRO A 14 -36.44 -15.01 -13.15
C PRO A 14 -37.74 -14.30 -13.51
N ARG A 15 -38.79 -14.48 -12.68
CA ARG A 15 -40.11 -13.88 -12.88
C ARG A 15 -40.05 -12.37 -13.10
N THR A 16 -40.96 -11.86 -13.91
CA THR A 16 -41.23 -10.42 -14.05
C THR A 16 -42.19 -9.99 -12.95
N LEU A 17 -41.81 -8.99 -12.16
CA LEU A 17 -42.66 -8.43 -11.12
C LEU A 17 -43.65 -7.41 -11.72
N HIS A 18 -44.73 -7.12 -10.98
CA HIS A 18 -45.76 -6.14 -11.35
C HIS A 18 -46.52 -6.48 -12.65
N VAL A 19 -46.82 -7.77 -12.85
CA VAL A 19 -47.64 -8.25 -13.96
C VAL A 19 -48.89 -8.92 -13.40
N ASP A 20 -50.03 -8.23 -13.46
CA ASP A 20 -51.33 -8.78 -13.03
C ASP A 20 -52.06 -9.44 -14.21
N ALA A 21 -52.01 -8.83 -15.41
CA ALA A 21 -52.57 -9.35 -16.65
C ALA A 21 -51.80 -8.81 -17.87
N PRO A 22 -51.80 -9.53 -19.03
CA PRO A 22 -51.21 -9.03 -20.27
C PRO A 22 -51.87 -7.72 -20.75
N SER A 23 -51.08 -6.82 -21.34
CA SER A 23 -51.60 -5.57 -21.91
C SER A 23 -52.54 -5.84 -23.08
N ARG A 24 -53.70 -5.16 -23.11
CA ARG A 24 -54.66 -5.23 -24.23
C ARG A 24 -54.20 -4.49 -25.50
N GLN A 25 -53.11 -3.73 -25.42
CA GLN A 25 -52.55 -2.97 -26.54
C GLN A 25 -51.50 -3.75 -27.34
N VAL A 26 -51.18 -4.98 -26.92
CA VAL A 26 -50.26 -5.87 -27.60
C VAL A 26 -51.03 -7.09 -28.08
N ASP A 27 -50.89 -7.44 -29.35
CA ASP A 27 -51.39 -8.69 -29.90
C ASP A 27 -50.42 -9.82 -29.53
N TRP A 28 -50.71 -10.52 -28.44
CA TRP A 28 -49.89 -11.61 -27.92
C TRP A 28 -50.01 -12.89 -28.75
N ASP A 29 -51.09 -13.06 -29.52
CA ASP A 29 -51.35 -14.25 -30.34
C ASP A 29 -50.61 -14.19 -31.69
N ALA A 30 -50.22 -12.99 -32.14
CA ALA A 30 -49.49 -12.78 -33.39
C ALA A 30 -48.03 -13.27 -33.37
N GLY A 31 -47.47 -13.64 -32.20
CA GLY A 31 -46.05 -14.01 -32.07
C GLY A 31 -45.78 -15.13 -31.08
N ALA A 32 -44.55 -15.64 -31.08
CA ALA A 32 -44.09 -16.67 -30.14
C ALA A 32 -43.59 -16.08 -28.80
N VAL A 33 -44.22 -15.00 -28.32
CA VAL A 33 -43.78 -14.26 -27.12
C VAL A 33 -44.76 -14.53 -25.97
N ALA A 34 -44.22 -14.89 -24.81
CA ALA A 34 -44.99 -15.09 -23.60
C ALA A 34 -44.43 -14.25 -22.45
N LEU A 35 -45.30 -13.72 -21.60
CA LEU A 35 -44.91 -13.05 -20.37
C LEU A 35 -44.39 -14.06 -19.35
N LEU A 36 -43.22 -13.76 -18.77
CA LEU A 36 -42.60 -14.58 -17.73
C LEU A 36 -43.15 -14.19 -16.35
N THR A 37 -44.37 -14.61 -16.02
CA THR A 37 -45.05 -14.30 -14.75
C THR A 37 -44.54 -15.14 -13.57
N GLU A 38 -43.91 -16.28 -13.85
CA GLU A 38 -43.33 -17.20 -12.87
C GLU A 38 -41.86 -17.47 -13.17
N ALA A 39 -41.08 -17.78 -12.13
CA ALA A 39 -39.70 -18.19 -12.30
C ALA A 39 -39.67 -19.64 -12.78
N ARG A 40 -38.83 -19.95 -13.78
CA ARG A 40 -38.80 -21.29 -14.36
C ARG A 40 -37.37 -21.74 -14.69
N PRO A 41 -37.07 -23.05 -14.62
CA PRO A 41 -35.82 -23.58 -15.12
C PRO A 41 -35.60 -23.20 -16.59
N TRP A 42 -34.36 -22.87 -16.92
CA TRP A 42 -33.88 -22.69 -18.29
C TRP A 42 -32.96 -23.87 -18.61
N PRO A 43 -33.50 -25.03 -19.03
CA PRO A 43 -32.70 -26.23 -19.18
C PRO A 43 -31.60 -26.04 -20.22
N ALA A 44 -30.46 -26.68 -19.99
CA ALA A 44 -29.44 -26.83 -21.02
C ALA A 44 -30.03 -27.66 -22.18
N ALA A 45 -29.64 -27.31 -23.41
CA ALA A 45 -30.01 -28.02 -24.62
C ALA A 45 -28.75 -28.24 -25.46
N ASP A 46 -28.85 -28.89 -26.62
CA ASP A 46 -27.75 -29.07 -27.59
C ASP A 46 -27.22 -27.74 -28.19
N ARG A 47 -27.70 -26.60 -27.69
CA ARG A 47 -27.29 -25.25 -28.06
C ARG A 47 -27.15 -24.39 -26.81
N PRO A 48 -26.20 -23.42 -26.80
CA PRO A 48 -26.04 -22.51 -25.69
C PRO A 48 -27.32 -21.68 -25.47
N ARG A 49 -27.61 -21.34 -24.22
CA ARG A 49 -28.71 -20.42 -23.89
C ARG A 49 -28.45 -19.07 -24.57
N ARG A 50 -29.48 -18.51 -25.22
CA ARG A 50 -29.42 -17.19 -25.87
C ARG A 50 -30.50 -16.26 -25.37
N ALA A 51 -30.17 -14.99 -25.19
CA ALA A 51 -31.11 -13.93 -24.81
C ALA A 51 -30.90 -12.68 -25.66
N GLY A 52 -31.99 -12.07 -26.13
CA GLY A 52 -31.99 -10.69 -26.60
C GLY A 52 -32.23 -9.73 -25.42
N VAL A 53 -31.50 -8.62 -25.37
CA VAL A 53 -31.72 -7.53 -24.40
C VAL A 53 -31.88 -6.23 -25.18
N SER A 54 -33.03 -5.58 -25.03
CA SER A 54 -33.34 -4.29 -25.64
C SER A 54 -33.43 -3.18 -24.58
N SER A 55 -32.98 -1.98 -24.91
CA SER A 55 -33.17 -0.75 -24.13
C SER A 55 -33.56 0.40 -25.05
N PHE A 56 -34.61 1.14 -24.68
CA PHE A 56 -35.19 2.20 -25.50
C PHE A 56 -35.24 3.50 -24.68
N GLY A 57 -34.50 4.52 -25.10
CA GLY A 57 -34.50 5.84 -24.47
C GLY A 57 -35.71 6.67 -24.91
N ILE A 58 -36.22 7.55 -24.02
CA ILE A 58 -37.41 8.38 -24.30
C ILE A 58 -37.26 9.27 -25.54
N SER A 59 -36.04 9.66 -25.90
CA SER A 59 -35.72 10.44 -27.09
C SER A 59 -35.64 9.63 -28.39
N GLY A 60 -35.80 8.30 -28.33
CA GLY A 60 -35.77 7.40 -29.50
C GLY A 60 -34.45 6.64 -29.71
N THR A 61 -33.47 6.75 -28.81
CA THR A 61 -32.23 5.96 -28.90
C THR A 61 -32.49 4.51 -28.52
N ASN A 62 -32.28 3.59 -29.46
CA ASN A 62 -32.52 2.15 -29.27
C ASN A 62 -31.19 1.38 -29.26
N ALA A 63 -31.01 0.50 -28.28
CA ALA A 63 -29.89 -0.43 -28.22
C ALA A 63 -30.40 -1.88 -28.07
N HIS A 64 -29.84 -2.80 -28.84
CA HIS A 64 -30.15 -4.22 -28.77
C HIS A 64 -28.87 -5.05 -28.74
N VAL A 65 -28.80 -6.02 -27.83
CA VAL A 65 -27.67 -6.96 -27.73
C VAL A 65 -28.18 -8.39 -27.65
N ILE A 66 -27.44 -9.30 -28.29
CA ILE A 66 -27.66 -10.74 -28.19
C ILE A 66 -26.58 -11.30 -27.26
N LEU A 67 -27.00 -12.00 -26.22
CA LEU A 67 -26.14 -12.69 -25.26
C LEU A 67 -26.21 -14.19 -25.53
N GLU A 68 -25.07 -14.86 -25.44
CA GLU A 68 -24.95 -16.32 -25.55
C GLU A 68 -24.14 -16.84 -24.35
N GLU A 69 -24.56 -17.97 -23.80
CA GLU A 69 -23.85 -18.71 -22.77
C GLU A 69 -22.52 -19.27 -23.30
N SER A 70 -21.47 -19.23 -22.47
CA SER A 70 -20.15 -19.77 -22.85
C SER A 70 -20.18 -21.28 -23.05
N ALA A 71 -19.46 -21.77 -24.06
CA ALA A 71 -19.51 -23.16 -24.53
C ALA A 71 -18.83 -24.21 -23.62
N GLU A 72 -18.12 -23.82 -22.56
CA GLU A 72 -17.31 -24.76 -21.77
C GLU A 72 -17.64 -24.72 -20.27
N PRO A 73 -18.02 -25.85 -19.64
CA PRO A 73 -17.62 -26.09 -18.27
C PRO A 73 -16.09 -26.18 -18.25
N GLU A 74 -15.46 -25.37 -17.40
CA GLU A 74 -14.00 -25.38 -17.25
C GLU A 74 -13.57 -26.83 -16.94
N PRO A 75 -12.61 -27.41 -17.69
CA PRO A 75 -12.22 -28.80 -17.49
C PRO A 75 -11.83 -29.00 -16.02
N GLU A 76 -12.29 -30.09 -15.40
CA GLU A 76 -11.76 -30.54 -14.11
C GLU A 76 -10.24 -30.70 -14.30
N ARG A 77 -9.48 -29.73 -13.80
CA ARG A 77 -8.02 -29.78 -13.84
C ARG A 77 -7.59 -30.95 -12.95
N ALA A 78 -6.66 -31.74 -13.47
CA ALA A 78 -6.09 -32.89 -12.78
C ALA A 78 -5.62 -32.52 -11.36
N ASP A 79 -5.61 -33.51 -10.47
CA ASP A 79 -5.13 -33.32 -9.09
C ASP A 79 -3.76 -32.62 -9.10
N PRO A 80 -3.61 -31.51 -8.35
CA PRO A 80 -2.48 -30.62 -8.50
C PRO A 80 -1.17 -31.29 -8.09
N ALA A 81 -0.06 -30.87 -8.71
CA ALA A 81 1.22 -30.88 -8.01
C ALA A 81 1.01 -30.08 -6.71
N GLY A 82 1.36 -30.64 -5.55
CA GLY A 82 0.94 -30.13 -4.24
C GLY A 82 1.10 -28.61 -4.08
N ALA A 83 0.19 -27.99 -3.32
CA ALA A 83 0.22 -26.55 -3.04
C ALA A 83 1.61 -26.09 -2.55
N PRO A 84 1.97 -24.81 -2.76
CA PRO A 84 3.24 -24.28 -2.27
C PRO A 84 3.38 -24.56 -0.76
N PRO A 85 4.56 -24.97 -0.28
CA PRO A 85 4.77 -25.29 1.14
C PRO A 85 4.61 -24.06 2.04
N VAL A 86 4.71 -22.86 1.47
CA VAL A 86 4.38 -21.59 2.11
C VAL A 86 3.54 -20.78 1.12
N LEU A 87 2.37 -20.36 1.58
CA LEU A 87 1.40 -19.56 0.84
C LEU A 87 1.69 -18.07 1.04
N ALA A 88 1.48 -17.28 0.00
CA ALA A 88 1.46 -15.83 0.08
C ALA A 88 0.06 -15.30 -0.29
N LEU A 89 -0.57 -14.58 0.62
CA LEU A 89 -1.91 -14.00 0.47
C LEU A 89 -1.77 -12.46 0.45
N PRO A 90 -1.54 -11.84 -0.71
CA PRO A 90 -1.41 -10.39 -0.83
C PRO A 90 -2.78 -9.72 -0.65
N VAL A 91 -2.85 -8.69 0.20
CA VAL A 91 -4.04 -7.88 0.46
C VAL A 91 -3.67 -6.41 0.34
N SER A 92 -4.47 -5.61 -0.35
CA SER A 92 -4.22 -4.17 -0.43
C SER A 92 -5.50 -3.33 -0.41
N ALA A 93 -5.36 -2.07 0.02
CA ALA A 93 -6.46 -1.11 0.10
C ALA A 93 -5.97 0.35 -0.02
N ARG A 94 -6.92 1.28 -0.15
CA ARG A 94 -6.69 2.73 -0.23
C ARG A 94 -6.64 3.44 1.14
N SER A 95 -6.92 2.74 2.23
CA SER A 95 -6.74 3.22 3.60
C SER A 95 -6.43 2.06 4.56
N PRO A 96 -5.83 2.32 5.74
CA PRO A 96 -5.65 1.30 6.78
C PRO A 96 -6.97 0.64 7.21
N GLU A 97 -8.05 1.42 7.31
CA GLU A 97 -9.38 0.95 7.70
C GLU A 97 -9.94 -0.02 6.65
N ALA A 98 -9.81 0.33 5.37
CA ALA A 98 -10.23 -0.53 4.27
C ALA A 98 -9.36 -1.80 4.18
N LEU A 99 -8.08 -1.74 4.53
CA LEU A 99 -7.19 -2.92 4.58
C LEU A 99 -7.66 -3.91 5.65
N ARG A 100 -7.98 -3.41 6.86
CA ARG A 100 -8.58 -4.21 7.94
C ARG A 100 -9.94 -4.77 7.53
N GLY A 101 -10.75 -3.95 6.85
CA GLY A 101 -12.05 -4.36 6.31
C GLY A 101 -11.93 -5.47 5.27
N GLN A 102 -10.93 -5.41 4.39
CA GLN A 102 -10.61 -6.46 3.43
C GLN A 102 -10.25 -7.76 4.15
N ALA A 103 -9.34 -7.71 5.12
CA ALA A 103 -8.95 -8.89 5.88
C ALA A 103 -10.14 -9.57 6.58
N ARG A 104 -11.03 -8.78 7.19
CA ARG A 104 -12.26 -9.30 7.82
C ARG A 104 -13.16 -10.05 6.83
N ARG A 105 -13.36 -9.50 5.63
CA ARG A 105 -14.15 -10.19 4.59
C ARG A 105 -13.49 -11.48 4.12
N LEU A 106 -12.16 -11.55 4.10
CA LEU A 106 -11.44 -12.78 3.74
C LEU A 106 -11.57 -13.85 4.83
N THR A 107 -11.64 -13.48 6.12
CA THR A 107 -11.89 -14.45 7.21
C THR A 107 -13.28 -15.11 7.15
N GLU A 108 -14.22 -14.55 6.40
CA GLU A 108 -15.56 -15.13 6.21
C GLU A 108 -15.55 -16.30 5.20
N LEU A 109 -14.46 -16.53 4.47
CA LEU A 109 -14.31 -17.59 3.47
C LEU A 109 -13.85 -18.92 4.09
N THR A 110 -14.66 -19.53 4.96
CA THR A 110 -14.27 -20.74 5.72
C THR A 110 -14.12 -22.01 4.89
N ASP A 111 -14.83 -22.10 3.75
CA ASP A 111 -14.83 -23.30 2.89
C ASP A 111 -13.84 -23.21 1.73
N THR A 112 -12.98 -22.18 1.72
CA THR A 112 -11.98 -21.95 0.67
C THR A 112 -10.63 -22.49 1.09
N ALA A 113 -10.02 -23.32 0.25
CA ALA A 113 -8.64 -23.78 0.48
C ALA A 113 -7.67 -22.57 0.46
N PRO A 114 -6.76 -22.44 1.44
CA PRO A 114 -5.83 -21.31 1.51
C PRO A 114 -4.98 -21.09 0.24
N ALA A 115 -4.63 -22.17 -0.46
CA ALA A 115 -3.89 -22.08 -1.72
C ALA A 115 -4.74 -21.52 -2.88
N ASP A 116 -6.03 -21.88 -2.94
CA ASP A 116 -6.96 -21.28 -3.92
C ASP A 116 -7.21 -19.80 -3.61
N LEU A 117 -7.31 -19.45 -2.32
CA LEU A 117 -7.40 -18.07 -1.86
C LEU A 117 -6.15 -17.26 -2.26
N GLY A 118 -4.96 -17.83 -2.08
CA GLY A 118 -3.68 -17.25 -2.49
C GLY A 118 -3.59 -16.99 -3.98
N LEU A 119 -3.91 -17.99 -4.80
CA LEU A 119 -3.96 -17.85 -6.25
C LEU A 119 -4.96 -16.77 -6.69
N ALA A 120 -6.16 -16.74 -6.10
CA ALA A 120 -7.17 -15.75 -6.44
C ALA A 120 -6.73 -14.32 -6.06
N LEU A 121 -6.13 -14.14 -4.89
CA LEU A 121 -5.58 -12.85 -4.44
C LEU A 121 -4.42 -12.38 -5.33
N ALA A 122 -3.54 -13.29 -5.73
CA ALA A 122 -2.41 -13.01 -6.59
C ALA A 122 -2.80 -12.58 -8.01
N THR A 123 -3.91 -13.10 -8.55
CA THR A 123 -4.22 -12.97 -10.00
C THR A 123 -5.43 -12.11 -10.33
N THR A 124 -6.32 -11.84 -9.38
CA THR A 124 -7.63 -11.20 -9.65
C THR A 124 -7.84 -9.86 -8.95
N ARG A 125 -6.85 -9.38 -8.20
CA ARG A 125 -6.95 -8.16 -7.39
C ARG A 125 -6.06 -7.06 -7.95
N ALA A 126 -6.59 -5.85 -7.93
CA ALA A 126 -5.78 -4.66 -8.13
C ALA A 126 -4.95 -4.38 -6.88
N THR A 127 -3.75 -3.84 -7.08
CA THR A 127 -2.85 -3.46 -5.99
C THR A 127 -3.06 -1.99 -5.61
N HIS A 128 -3.09 -1.69 -4.32
CA HIS A 128 -3.27 -0.35 -3.74
C HIS A 128 -2.11 0.03 -2.79
N PRO A 129 -2.02 1.29 -2.31
CA PRO A 129 -0.88 1.76 -1.53
C PRO A 129 -0.72 1.11 -0.15
N TYR A 130 -1.80 0.86 0.59
CA TYR A 130 -1.72 0.17 1.87
C TYR A 130 -1.74 -1.33 1.61
N ARG A 131 -0.67 -2.02 1.96
CA ARG A 131 -0.42 -3.40 1.56
C ARG A 131 -0.12 -4.27 2.77
N ALA A 132 -0.54 -5.52 2.67
CA ALA A 132 -0.21 -6.58 3.59
C ALA A 132 0.03 -7.87 2.81
N VAL A 133 0.91 -8.71 3.31
CA VAL A 133 1.08 -10.08 2.81
C VAL A 133 1.04 -11.01 4.00
N VAL A 134 0.12 -11.96 3.97
CA VAL A 134 0.13 -13.08 4.91
C VAL A 134 0.96 -14.21 4.32
N LEU A 135 1.94 -14.68 5.07
CA LEU A 135 2.78 -15.84 4.78
C LEU A 135 2.39 -16.97 5.72
N ALA A 136 1.94 -18.10 5.18
CA ALA A 136 1.40 -19.19 5.98
C ALA A 136 1.76 -20.56 5.40
N GLY A 137 2.18 -21.50 6.25
CA GLY A 137 2.38 -22.90 5.91
C GLY A 137 1.10 -23.73 5.88
N GLY A 138 -0.05 -23.15 6.21
CA GLY A 138 -1.33 -23.84 6.23
C GLY A 138 -2.53 -22.96 6.61
N ALA A 139 -3.70 -23.59 6.74
CA ALA A 139 -4.97 -22.89 6.97
C ALA A 139 -5.01 -22.16 8.32
N ASP A 140 -4.53 -22.78 9.40
CA ASP A 140 -4.58 -22.19 10.74
C ASP A 140 -3.72 -20.93 10.84
N GLU A 141 -2.51 -20.96 10.28
CA GLU A 141 -1.62 -19.79 10.22
C GLU A 141 -2.21 -18.67 9.35
N ALA A 142 -2.79 -19.02 8.19
CA ALA A 142 -3.44 -18.06 7.31
C ALA A 142 -4.63 -17.37 8.01
N ALA A 143 -5.49 -18.14 8.68
CA ALA A 143 -6.63 -17.62 9.42
C ALA A 143 -6.18 -16.71 10.58
N ALA A 144 -5.18 -17.14 11.36
CA ALA A 144 -4.65 -16.35 12.48
C ALA A 144 -4.04 -15.02 12.03
N ALA A 145 -3.30 -15.01 10.92
CA ALA A 145 -2.67 -13.80 10.39
C ALA A 145 -3.69 -12.86 9.70
N LEU A 146 -4.71 -13.39 9.03
CA LEU A 146 -5.82 -12.59 8.50
C LEU A 146 -6.64 -11.95 9.63
N ASP A 147 -6.90 -12.67 10.72
CA ASP A 147 -7.56 -12.13 11.90
C ASP A 147 -6.71 -11.04 12.58
N ALA A 148 -5.39 -11.26 12.71
CA ALA A 148 -4.46 -10.24 13.21
C ALA A 148 -4.52 -8.98 12.34
N LEU A 149 -4.46 -9.12 11.01
CA LEU A 149 -4.60 -8.00 10.08
C LEU A 149 -5.95 -7.29 10.22
N ALA A 150 -7.05 -8.03 10.37
CA ALA A 150 -8.40 -7.46 10.55
C ALA A 150 -8.54 -6.64 11.84
N ARG A 151 -7.80 -7.02 12.90
CA ARG A 151 -7.72 -6.30 14.18
C ARG A 151 -6.68 -5.19 14.19
N GLY A 152 -5.83 -5.10 13.16
CA GLY A 152 -4.68 -4.19 13.15
C GLY A 152 -3.61 -4.57 14.18
N ALA A 153 -3.46 -5.86 14.45
CA ALA A 153 -2.44 -6.43 15.32
C ALA A 153 -1.32 -7.07 14.51
N ASP A 154 -0.15 -7.22 15.13
CA ASP A 154 0.99 -7.90 14.52
C ASP A 154 0.86 -9.42 14.61
N ALA A 155 1.39 -10.12 13.62
CA ALA A 155 1.61 -11.57 13.65
C ALA A 155 3.05 -11.86 13.17
N PRO A 156 4.05 -11.80 14.08
CA PRO A 156 5.46 -11.94 13.73
C PRO A 156 5.73 -13.23 12.92
N GLY A 157 6.42 -13.09 11.79
CA GLY A 157 6.75 -14.20 10.90
C GLY A 157 5.62 -14.64 9.95
N LEU A 158 4.38 -14.22 10.19
CA LEU A 158 3.22 -14.58 9.35
C LEU A 158 2.60 -13.39 8.62
N LEU A 159 2.80 -12.16 9.10
CA LEU A 159 2.18 -10.96 8.54
C LEU A 159 3.23 -9.87 8.31
N VAL A 160 3.33 -9.40 7.08
CA VAL A 160 4.12 -8.22 6.70
C VAL A 160 3.15 -7.14 6.26
N THR A 161 3.24 -5.94 6.84
CA THR A 161 2.40 -4.79 6.46
C THR A 161 3.26 -3.59 6.12
N GLY A 162 2.74 -2.71 5.28
CA GLY A 162 3.42 -1.46 4.93
C GLY A 162 2.58 -0.58 4.04
N THR A 163 3.16 0.56 3.68
CA THR A 163 2.58 1.49 2.73
C THR A 163 3.57 1.69 1.60
N ALA A 164 3.09 1.63 0.36
CA ALA A 164 3.90 1.85 -0.83
C ALA A 164 4.58 3.23 -0.76
N THR A 165 5.86 3.27 -1.07
CA THR A 165 6.66 4.49 -1.25
C THR A 165 6.96 4.68 -2.73
N ASP A 166 7.36 5.90 -3.11
CA ASP A 166 7.79 6.23 -4.47
C ASP A 166 9.31 6.07 -4.66
N GLY A 167 10.00 5.44 -3.70
CA GLY A 167 11.45 5.33 -3.71
C GLY A 167 11.98 4.21 -4.60
N THR A 168 13.27 4.30 -4.92
CA THR A 168 13.93 3.36 -5.84
C THR A 168 14.41 2.11 -5.12
N LEU A 169 14.20 0.95 -5.74
CA LEU A 169 14.74 -0.33 -5.29
C LEU A 169 16.20 -0.48 -5.73
N ALA A 170 17.13 -0.57 -4.78
CA ALA A 170 18.54 -0.87 -5.02
C ALA A 170 18.85 -2.32 -4.65
N TYR A 171 19.66 -3.01 -5.45
CA TYR A 171 20.17 -4.35 -5.12
C TYR A 171 21.62 -4.25 -4.62
N LEU A 172 21.88 -4.91 -3.49
CA LEU A 172 23.19 -5.00 -2.85
C LEU A 172 23.71 -6.43 -2.96
N PHE A 173 24.81 -6.65 -3.67
CA PHE A 173 25.41 -7.98 -3.80
C PHE A 173 26.47 -8.19 -2.71
N SER A 174 26.27 -9.18 -1.85
CA SER A 174 27.15 -9.41 -0.71
C SER A 174 28.53 -9.99 -1.08
N GLY A 175 29.52 -9.71 -0.23
CA GLY A 175 30.88 -10.19 -0.41
C GLY A 175 31.14 -11.55 0.24
N GLN A 176 32.43 -11.93 0.26
CA GLN A 176 32.90 -13.13 0.92
C GLN A 176 32.80 -13.05 2.45
N GLY A 177 32.40 -14.15 3.09
CA GLY A 177 32.29 -14.32 4.55
C GLY A 177 30.93 -14.83 5.03
N ALA A 178 29.92 -14.83 4.16
CA ALA A 178 28.55 -15.26 4.46
C ALA A 178 28.20 -16.66 3.89
N GLN A 179 29.07 -17.22 3.05
CA GLN A 179 28.85 -18.51 2.39
C GLN A 179 28.70 -19.63 3.43
N ARG A 180 27.82 -20.59 3.11
CA ARG A 180 27.59 -21.79 3.92
C ARG A 180 27.16 -22.95 3.03
N PRO A 181 27.46 -24.20 3.42
CA PRO A 181 26.90 -25.37 2.74
C PRO A 181 25.36 -25.28 2.67
N GLY A 182 24.80 -25.71 1.54
CA GLY A 182 23.36 -25.68 1.27
C GLY A 182 22.76 -24.29 1.00
N MET A 183 23.57 -23.24 0.83
CA MET A 183 23.03 -21.93 0.42
C MET A 183 22.37 -22.02 -0.95
N GLY A 184 21.16 -21.48 -1.09
CA GLY A 184 20.35 -21.56 -2.31
C GLY A 184 19.62 -22.88 -2.52
N ARG A 185 19.82 -23.90 -1.67
CA ARG A 185 19.24 -25.24 -1.88
C ARG A 185 17.72 -25.24 -1.96
N ASP A 186 17.02 -24.61 -1.01
CA ASP A 186 15.55 -24.61 -1.02
C ASP A 186 15.01 -23.88 -2.26
N TRP A 187 15.73 -22.87 -2.77
CA TRP A 187 15.35 -22.14 -3.98
C TRP A 187 15.58 -22.98 -5.23
N TYR A 188 16.69 -23.74 -5.26
CA TYR A 188 16.99 -24.71 -6.31
C TYR A 188 15.91 -25.78 -6.41
N ASP A 189 15.48 -26.32 -5.27
CA ASP A 189 14.45 -27.37 -5.22
C ASP A 189 13.04 -26.82 -5.53
N ALA A 190 12.76 -25.56 -5.17
CA ALA A 190 11.41 -24.97 -5.33
C ALA A 190 11.18 -24.27 -6.67
N PHE A 191 12.21 -23.69 -7.30
CA PHE A 191 12.05 -22.81 -8.46
C PHE A 191 12.92 -23.25 -9.65
N PRO A 192 12.31 -23.80 -10.73
CA PRO A 192 13.06 -24.23 -11.93
C PRO A 192 13.94 -23.14 -12.54
N VAL A 193 13.49 -21.88 -12.53
CA VAL A 193 14.29 -20.73 -13.03
C VAL A 193 15.58 -20.53 -12.24
N TYR A 194 15.55 -20.72 -10.92
CA TYR A 194 16.75 -20.63 -10.09
C TYR A 194 17.71 -21.77 -10.45
N ALA A 195 17.19 -23.01 -10.50
CA ALA A 195 17.99 -24.20 -10.81
C ALA A 195 18.68 -24.09 -12.18
N GLU A 196 17.94 -23.67 -13.22
CA GLU A 196 18.49 -23.48 -14.58
C GLU A 196 19.67 -22.51 -14.58
N HIS A 197 19.50 -21.33 -13.97
CA HIS A 197 20.54 -20.31 -13.97
C HIS A 197 21.71 -20.65 -13.05
N PHE A 198 21.45 -21.35 -11.95
CA PHE A 198 22.48 -21.89 -11.07
C PHE A 198 23.35 -22.91 -11.82
N ASP A 199 22.73 -23.91 -12.44
CA ASP A 199 23.42 -24.98 -13.17
C ASP A 199 24.22 -24.43 -14.36
N ARG A 200 23.66 -23.46 -15.08
CA ARG A 200 24.35 -22.81 -16.20
C ARG A 200 25.61 -22.08 -15.76
N ALA A 201 25.58 -21.35 -14.65
CA ALA A 201 26.76 -20.66 -14.12
C ALA A 201 27.76 -21.66 -13.53
N ALA A 202 27.29 -22.66 -12.77
CA ALA A 202 28.12 -23.73 -12.21
C ALA A 202 28.89 -24.48 -13.30
N ALA A 203 28.23 -24.89 -14.38
CA ALA A 203 28.87 -25.60 -15.50
C ALA A 203 29.98 -24.79 -16.20
N LEU A 204 29.93 -23.46 -16.14
CA LEU A 204 31.02 -22.61 -16.64
C LEU A 204 32.18 -22.57 -15.64
N PHE A 205 31.92 -22.49 -14.34
CA PHE A 205 32.95 -22.55 -13.30
C PHE A 205 33.64 -23.92 -13.21
N ASP A 206 32.94 -25.01 -13.51
CA ASP A 206 33.49 -26.37 -13.46
C ASP A 206 34.68 -26.57 -14.41
N LYS A 207 34.83 -25.71 -15.42
CA LYS A 207 36.02 -25.68 -16.30
C LYS A 207 37.26 -25.13 -15.61
N HIS A 208 37.09 -24.49 -14.46
CA HIS A 208 38.12 -23.78 -13.69
C HIS A 208 38.33 -24.36 -12.28
N LEU A 209 37.50 -25.32 -11.86
CA LEU A 209 37.51 -25.91 -10.52
C LEU A 209 37.85 -27.41 -10.58
N GLU A 210 38.39 -27.94 -9.49
CA GLU A 210 38.79 -29.36 -9.39
C GLU A 210 37.59 -30.30 -9.23
N ARG A 211 36.48 -29.80 -8.68
CA ARG A 211 35.24 -30.51 -8.39
C ARG A 211 34.05 -29.69 -8.87
N PRO A 212 32.93 -30.34 -9.24
CA PRO A 212 31.73 -29.64 -9.65
C PRO A 212 31.23 -28.68 -8.56
N LEU A 213 30.98 -27.42 -8.94
CA LEU A 213 30.58 -26.36 -8.02
C LEU A 213 29.24 -26.69 -7.34
N ALA A 214 28.30 -27.25 -8.09
CA ALA A 214 26.98 -27.62 -7.57
C ALA A 214 27.08 -28.64 -6.42
N GLU A 215 27.97 -29.63 -6.52
CA GLU A 215 28.18 -30.63 -5.47
C GLU A 215 28.74 -30.01 -4.19
N VAL A 216 29.62 -29.00 -4.31
CA VAL A 216 30.22 -28.31 -3.16
C VAL A 216 29.21 -27.37 -2.49
N VAL A 217 28.43 -26.63 -3.28
CA VAL A 217 27.48 -25.64 -2.77
C VAL A 217 26.23 -26.30 -2.18
N LEU A 218 25.66 -27.29 -2.86
CA LEU A 218 24.42 -27.96 -2.46
C LEU A 218 24.65 -29.18 -1.54
N GLY A 219 25.90 -29.63 -1.43
CA GLY A 219 26.33 -30.69 -0.52
C GLY A 219 26.77 -30.17 0.85
N ASP A 220 27.41 -31.05 1.63
CA ASP A 220 27.93 -30.75 2.97
C ASP A 220 29.47 -30.80 2.97
N ASP A 221 30.09 -29.83 2.29
CA ASP A 221 31.55 -29.72 2.17
C ASP A 221 32.03 -28.30 2.52
N PRO A 222 32.01 -27.93 3.82
CA PRO A 222 32.43 -26.61 4.26
C PRO A 222 33.91 -26.32 3.97
N GLU A 223 34.79 -27.32 4.03
CA GLU A 223 36.23 -27.14 3.84
C GLU A 223 36.55 -26.71 2.40
N THR A 224 35.96 -27.38 1.41
CA THR A 224 36.14 -27.00 0.01
C THR A 224 35.47 -25.66 -0.26
N LEU A 225 34.27 -25.42 0.29
CA LEU A 225 33.56 -24.16 0.13
C LEU A 225 34.34 -22.97 0.70
N GLU A 226 35.12 -23.14 1.78
CA GLU A 226 35.95 -22.10 2.39
C GLU A 226 37.20 -21.74 1.57
N ARG A 227 37.58 -22.54 0.57
CA ARG A 227 38.62 -22.15 -0.40
C ARG A 227 38.10 -20.97 -1.24
N THR A 228 38.98 -20.01 -1.52
CA THR A 228 38.63 -18.72 -2.13
C THR A 228 38.16 -18.84 -3.58
N ASP A 229 38.72 -19.78 -4.33
CA ASP A 229 38.27 -20.14 -5.68
C ASP A 229 36.82 -20.65 -5.67
N TYR A 230 36.47 -21.55 -4.75
CA TYR A 230 35.09 -22.04 -4.59
C TYR A 230 34.15 -21.01 -3.97
N THR A 231 34.56 -20.30 -2.91
CA THR A 231 33.72 -19.29 -2.25
C THR A 231 33.25 -18.23 -3.24
N GLN A 232 34.16 -17.69 -4.06
CA GLN A 232 33.81 -16.63 -5.00
C GLN A 232 32.93 -17.14 -6.14
N ALA A 233 33.22 -18.32 -6.68
CA ALA A 233 32.38 -18.98 -7.68
C ALA A 233 30.97 -19.26 -7.14
N ALA A 234 30.88 -19.76 -5.90
CA ALA A 234 29.64 -20.09 -5.22
C ALA A 234 28.78 -18.84 -4.97
N LEU A 235 29.36 -17.78 -4.43
CA LEU A 235 28.65 -16.52 -4.16
C LEU A 235 28.12 -15.90 -5.46
N PHE A 236 28.97 -15.80 -6.49
CA PHE A 236 28.55 -15.28 -7.79
C PHE A 236 27.40 -16.12 -8.38
N THR A 237 27.54 -17.44 -8.39
CA THR A 237 26.53 -18.36 -8.94
C THR A 237 25.19 -18.23 -8.21
N THR A 238 25.20 -18.28 -6.87
CA THR A 238 24.00 -18.10 -6.05
C THR A 238 23.35 -16.73 -6.25
N GLN A 239 24.14 -15.66 -6.35
CA GLN A 239 23.64 -14.30 -6.53
C GLN A 239 23.01 -14.08 -7.91
N VAL A 240 23.64 -14.61 -8.97
CA VAL A 240 23.11 -14.51 -10.34
C VAL A 240 21.84 -15.34 -10.49
N ALA A 241 21.80 -16.56 -9.95
CA ALA A 241 20.59 -17.38 -9.95
C ALA A 241 19.45 -16.73 -9.14
N LEU A 242 19.77 -16.15 -7.97
CA LEU A 242 18.80 -15.43 -7.14
C LEU A 242 18.27 -14.18 -7.85
N TYR A 243 19.12 -13.43 -8.54
CA TYR A 243 18.69 -12.30 -9.35
C TYR A 243 17.66 -12.72 -10.42
N ARG A 244 17.91 -13.83 -11.12
CA ARG A 244 16.99 -14.35 -12.15
C ARG A 244 15.69 -14.85 -11.57
N LEU A 245 15.73 -15.44 -10.38
CA LEU A 245 14.52 -15.77 -9.63
C LEU A 245 13.72 -14.51 -9.26
N LEU A 246 14.36 -13.46 -8.75
CA LEU A 246 13.67 -12.20 -8.44
C LEU A 246 13.08 -11.55 -9.71
N GLU A 247 13.79 -11.61 -10.83
CA GLU A 247 13.31 -11.15 -12.13
C GLU A 247 12.06 -11.91 -12.58
N SER A 248 11.96 -13.22 -12.31
CA SER A 248 10.76 -13.99 -12.65
C SER A 248 9.54 -13.55 -11.85
N PHE A 249 9.72 -13.04 -10.63
CA PHE A 249 8.68 -12.38 -9.82
C PHE A 249 8.37 -10.94 -10.27
N GLY A 250 8.91 -10.48 -11.42
CA GLY A 250 8.69 -9.15 -11.97
C GLY A 250 9.57 -8.06 -11.37
N LEU A 251 10.44 -8.38 -10.40
CA LEU A 251 11.27 -7.38 -9.74
C LEU A 251 12.46 -6.95 -10.60
N ARG A 252 12.65 -5.64 -10.70
CA ARG A 252 13.79 -5.01 -11.38
C ARG A 252 14.39 -3.91 -10.49
N PRO A 253 15.70 -3.93 -10.22
CA PRO A 253 16.34 -2.84 -9.49
C PRO A 253 16.48 -1.59 -10.37
N GLY A 254 16.42 -0.41 -9.76
CA GLY A 254 16.80 0.84 -10.41
C GLY A 254 18.29 1.17 -10.23
N LEU A 255 18.93 0.62 -9.20
CA LEU A 255 20.34 0.86 -8.86
C LEU A 255 21.00 -0.41 -8.34
N LEU A 256 22.31 -0.55 -8.56
CA LEU A 256 23.09 -1.70 -8.11
C LEU A 256 24.34 -1.25 -7.35
N ALA A 257 24.74 -2.02 -6.34
CA ALA A 257 26.08 -1.98 -5.78
C ALA A 257 26.48 -3.38 -5.33
N GLY A 258 27.78 -3.68 -5.30
CA GLY A 258 28.27 -4.96 -4.81
C GLY A 258 29.48 -4.80 -3.93
N HIS A 259 29.58 -5.61 -2.88
CA HIS A 259 30.71 -5.57 -1.95
C HIS A 259 31.80 -6.54 -2.40
N SER A 260 32.96 -6.02 -2.81
CA SER A 260 34.08 -6.86 -3.25
C SER A 260 33.65 -7.79 -4.40
N VAL A 261 33.72 -9.12 -4.23
CA VAL A 261 33.28 -10.08 -5.26
C VAL A 261 31.83 -9.87 -5.71
N GLY A 262 30.95 -9.34 -4.85
CA GLY A 262 29.58 -9.02 -5.21
C GLY A 262 29.48 -7.98 -6.33
N GLU A 263 30.47 -7.09 -6.50
CA GLU A 263 30.47 -6.09 -7.58
C GLU A 263 30.60 -6.73 -8.97
N PHE A 264 31.22 -7.92 -9.06
CA PHE A 264 31.26 -8.68 -10.31
C PHE A 264 29.88 -9.25 -10.67
N ALA A 265 29.09 -9.68 -9.67
CA ALA A 265 27.70 -10.08 -9.88
C ALA A 265 26.83 -8.88 -10.30
N ALA A 266 27.01 -7.72 -9.65
CA ALA A 266 26.35 -6.48 -10.05
C ALA A 266 26.68 -6.08 -11.50
N ALA A 267 27.95 -6.14 -11.91
CA ALA A 267 28.39 -5.85 -13.27
C ALA A 267 27.76 -6.81 -14.30
N HIS A 268 27.74 -8.12 -14.01
CA HIS A 268 27.06 -9.09 -14.88
C HIS A 268 25.56 -8.80 -15.01
N VAL A 269 24.88 -8.57 -13.89
CA VAL A 269 23.44 -8.30 -13.84
C VAL A 269 23.08 -7.00 -14.55
N ALA A 270 23.93 -5.97 -14.47
CA ALA A 270 23.78 -4.75 -15.23
C ALA A 270 24.00 -4.94 -16.74
N GLY A 271 24.46 -6.11 -17.19
CA GLY A 271 24.76 -6.37 -18.59
C GLY A 271 26.14 -5.91 -19.05
N VAL A 272 27.03 -5.50 -18.13
CA VAL A 272 28.41 -5.11 -18.47
C VAL A 272 29.14 -6.29 -19.09
N TRP A 273 28.92 -7.50 -18.58
CA TRP A 273 29.57 -8.72 -19.09
C TRP A 273 28.56 -9.80 -19.41
N SER A 274 28.89 -10.60 -20.43
CA SER A 274 28.23 -11.88 -20.64
C SER A 274 28.46 -12.80 -19.42
N LEU A 275 27.60 -13.80 -19.24
CA LEU A 275 27.77 -14.76 -18.14
C LEU A 275 29.14 -15.47 -18.23
N GLN A 276 29.59 -15.79 -19.45
CA GLN A 276 30.87 -16.46 -19.67
C GLN A 276 32.06 -15.57 -19.28
N ASP A 277 32.01 -14.29 -19.62
CA ASP A 277 33.09 -13.35 -19.30
C ASP A 277 33.13 -13.04 -17.80
N ALA A 278 31.96 -12.87 -17.18
CA ALA A 278 31.87 -12.69 -15.74
C ALA A 278 32.40 -13.91 -14.97
N VAL A 279 32.06 -15.13 -15.40
CA VAL A 279 32.64 -16.36 -14.85
C VAL A 279 34.15 -16.41 -15.04
N THR A 280 34.65 -16.02 -16.22
CA THR A 280 36.10 -15.96 -16.49
C THR A 280 36.81 -15.01 -15.53
N ALA A 281 36.26 -13.81 -15.31
CA ALA A 281 36.78 -12.83 -14.38
C ALA A 281 36.80 -13.36 -12.93
N VAL A 282 35.67 -13.89 -12.46
CA VAL A 282 35.52 -14.36 -11.07
C VAL A 282 36.37 -15.61 -10.82
N ALA A 283 36.42 -16.54 -11.76
CA ALA A 283 37.25 -17.74 -11.66
C ALA A 283 38.74 -17.38 -11.62
N ALA A 284 39.19 -16.45 -12.47
CA ALA A 284 40.56 -15.97 -12.45
C ALA A 284 40.89 -15.26 -11.13
N ARG A 285 40.00 -14.38 -10.65
CA ARG A 285 40.14 -13.68 -9.37
C ARG A 285 40.27 -14.68 -8.21
N GLY A 286 39.34 -15.63 -8.09
CA GLY A 286 39.32 -16.64 -7.04
C GLY A 286 40.57 -17.50 -7.03
N ARG A 287 40.96 -18.05 -8.20
CA ARG A 287 42.17 -18.88 -8.37
C ARG A 287 43.45 -18.12 -8.02
N LEU A 288 43.61 -16.90 -8.55
CA LEU A 288 44.81 -16.09 -8.31
C LEU A 288 44.91 -15.64 -6.85
N MET A 289 43.78 -15.31 -6.22
CA MET A 289 43.72 -15.03 -4.79
C MET A 289 44.03 -16.24 -3.92
N GLN A 290 43.52 -17.42 -4.29
CA GLN A 290 43.77 -18.67 -3.57
C GLN A 290 45.26 -19.07 -3.61
N ALA A 291 45.99 -18.67 -4.64
CA ALA A 291 47.42 -18.95 -4.81
C ALA A 291 48.34 -17.95 -4.07
N LEU A 292 47.79 -16.93 -3.40
CA LEU A 292 48.59 -15.96 -2.65
C LEU A 292 49.28 -16.63 -1.45
N PRO A 293 50.45 -16.11 -1.01
CA PRO A 293 51.10 -16.63 0.18
C PRO A 293 50.24 -16.47 1.45
N ALA A 294 50.29 -17.46 2.33
CA ALA A 294 49.68 -17.40 3.65
C ALA A 294 50.33 -16.32 4.56
N GLY A 295 49.76 -16.12 5.75
CA GLY A 295 50.26 -15.17 6.76
C GLY A 295 49.70 -13.76 6.66
N GLY A 296 48.52 -13.62 6.05
CA GLY A 296 47.71 -12.40 6.08
C GLY A 296 46.52 -12.53 7.02
N ALA A 297 46.00 -11.40 7.50
CA ALA A 297 44.79 -11.33 8.31
C ALA A 297 43.85 -10.22 7.84
N MET A 298 42.58 -10.33 8.25
CA MET A 298 41.57 -9.27 8.16
C MET A 298 40.88 -9.14 9.51
N VAL A 299 40.81 -7.93 10.06
CA VAL A 299 40.17 -7.64 11.34
C VAL A 299 39.21 -6.47 11.19
N ALA A 300 37.94 -6.69 11.55
CA ALA A 300 36.97 -5.62 11.70
C ALA A 300 37.21 -4.88 13.02
N VAL A 301 37.23 -3.56 13.00
CA VAL A 301 37.44 -2.68 14.15
C VAL A 301 36.30 -1.68 14.25
N GLN A 302 35.89 -1.36 15.48
CA GLN A 302 34.82 -0.40 15.75
C GLN A 302 35.36 1.05 15.79
N ALA A 303 35.87 1.52 14.65
CA ALA A 303 36.52 2.82 14.50
C ALA A 303 36.20 3.44 13.12
N SER A 304 36.43 4.74 13.00
CA SER A 304 36.32 5.50 11.75
C SER A 304 37.57 5.36 10.87
N GLU A 305 37.45 5.67 9.58
CA GLU A 305 38.57 5.72 8.63
C GLU A 305 39.66 6.71 9.12
N GLU A 306 39.24 7.85 9.68
CA GLU A 306 40.13 8.89 10.21
C GLU A 306 40.94 8.42 11.43
N GLU A 307 40.36 7.61 12.31
CA GLU A 307 41.06 7.05 13.47
C GLU A 307 42.05 5.95 13.08
N VAL A 308 41.73 5.15 12.05
CA VAL A 308 42.55 4.01 11.62
C VAL A 308 43.71 4.46 10.74
N THR A 309 43.51 5.43 9.85
CA THR A 309 44.50 5.83 8.83
C THR A 309 45.89 6.17 9.40
N PRO A 310 46.03 6.97 10.48
CA PRO A 310 47.34 7.27 11.07
C PRO A 310 48.08 6.04 11.62
N LEU A 311 47.34 4.99 11.97
CA LEU A 311 47.91 3.74 12.50
C LEU A 311 48.47 2.84 11.40
N LEU A 312 48.26 3.14 10.11
CA LEU A 312 48.72 2.30 9.01
C LEU A 312 50.09 2.72 8.46
N GLU A 313 50.55 3.93 8.79
CA GLU A 313 51.79 4.48 8.24
C GLU A 313 53.00 3.57 8.50
N GLY A 314 53.75 3.26 7.43
CA GLY A 314 54.94 2.40 7.49
C GLY A 314 54.66 0.91 7.71
N ARG A 315 53.40 0.49 7.83
CA ARG A 315 53.02 -0.91 8.08
C ARG A 315 52.59 -1.61 6.79
N ARG A 316 52.75 -2.94 6.76
CA ARG A 316 52.29 -3.80 5.65
C ARG A 316 50.80 -4.15 5.77
N CYS A 317 49.96 -3.15 5.98
CA CYS A 317 48.51 -3.29 6.07
C CYS A 317 47.81 -2.06 5.50
N ALA A 318 46.53 -2.21 5.17
CA ALA A 318 45.68 -1.16 4.61
C ALA A 318 44.26 -1.31 5.15
N ILE A 319 43.44 -0.28 4.94
CA ILE A 319 41.99 -0.43 5.08
C ILE A 319 41.48 -1.26 3.91
N ALA A 320 40.84 -2.37 4.20
CA ALA A 320 40.21 -3.23 3.22
C ALA A 320 38.78 -2.80 2.91
N ALA A 321 38.04 -2.32 3.91
CA ALA A 321 36.67 -1.87 3.73
C ALA A 321 36.28 -0.80 4.74
N VAL A 322 35.51 0.19 4.28
CA VAL A 322 34.77 1.16 5.10
C VAL A 322 33.29 0.78 4.97
N ASN A 323 32.80 0.00 5.93
CA ASN A 323 31.44 -0.55 5.92
C ASN A 323 30.42 0.35 6.63
N GLY A 324 30.89 1.38 7.35
CA GLY A 324 30.07 2.37 8.03
C GLY A 324 30.96 3.39 8.75
N PRO A 325 30.37 4.46 9.32
CA PRO A 325 31.12 5.53 9.99
C PRO A 325 32.04 5.05 11.11
N ARG A 326 31.70 3.92 11.73
CA ARG A 326 32.47 3.27 12.81
C ARG A 326 32.72 1.78 12.57
N ALA A 327 32.67 1.33 11.32
CA ALA A 327 32.80 -0.06 10.94
C ALA A 327 33.85 -0.20 9.83
N VAL A 328 35.12 -0.35 10.23
CA VAL A 328 36.26 -0.44 9.30
C VAL A 328 36.88 -1.83 9.38
N VAL A 329 37.40 -2.33 8.27
CA VAL A 329 38.16 -3.59 8.19
C VAL A 329 39.60 -3.30 7.80
N VAL A 330 40.55 -3.73 8.61
CA VAL A 330 41.99 -3.64 8.34
C VAL A 330 42.48 -4.98 7.80
N SER A 331 43.31 -4.95 6.76
CA SER A 331 43.90 -6.14 6.15
C SER A 331 45.36 -5.97 5.76
N GLY A 332 46.14 -7.04 5.87
CA GLY A 332 47.55 -7.06 5.52
C GLY A 332 48.26 -8.21 6.21
N ASP A 333 49.53 -8.01 6.53
CA ASP A 333 50.33 -8.93 7.31
C ASP A 333 49.73 -9.15 8.71
N GLU A 334 49.72 -10.40 9.17
CA GLU A 334 49.04 -10.77 10.42
C GLU A 334 49.53 -10.02 11.65
N ASP A 335 50.84 -9.80 11.77
CA ASP A 335 51.46 -9.01 12.84
C ASP A 335 51.01 -7.55 12.79
N ALA A 336 51.13 -6.91 11.63
CA ALA A 336 50.74 -5.52 11.41
C ALA A 336 49.26 -5.27 11.69
N VAL A 337 48.37 -6.16 11.21
CA VAL A 337 46.93 -6.06 11.46
C VAL A 337 46.60 -6.25 12.94
N THR A 338 47.29 -7.18 13.63
CA THR A 338 47.07 -7.42 15.05
C THR A 338 47.51 -6.22 15.90
N GLU A 339 48.63 -5.58 15.56
CA GLU A 339 49.07 -4.35 16.21
C GLU A 339 48.05 -3.22 16.06
N VAL A 340 47.55 -2.98 14.84
CA VAL A 340 46.52 -1.96 14.61
C VAL A 340 45.24 -2.29 15.38
N ALA A 341 44.78 -3.54 15.32
CA ALA A 341 43.57 -3.99 16.02
C ALA A 341 43.67 -3.84 17.55
N ALA A 342 44.87 -3.98 18.13
CA ALA A 342 45.09 -3.83 19.57
C ALA A 342 44.88 -2.39 20.09
N HIS A 343 44.81 -1.39 19.21
CA HIS A 343 44.48 -0.02 19.59
C HIS A 343 42.99 0.16 19.90
N PHE A 344 42.14 -0.80 19.51
CA PHE A 344 40.69 -0.71 19.64
C PHE A 344 40.17 -1.75 20.63
N THR A 345 39.26 -1.34 21.51
CA THR A 345 38.64 -2.21 22.52
C THR A 345 37.75 -3.28 21.91
N THR A 346 37.11 -2.98 20.78
CA THR A 346 36.27 -3.92 20.03
C THR A 346 36.88 -4.21 18.68
N SER A 347 37.39 -5.42 18.50
CA SER A 347 37.86 -5.93 17.22
C SER A 347 37.45 -7.39 17.02
N ARG A 348 37.22 -7.78 15.75
CA ARG A 348 36.83 -9.14 15.38
C ARG A 348 37.63 -9.60 14.17
N ARG A 349 38.44 -10.64 14.36
CA ARG A 349 39.11 -11.32 13.24
C ARG A 349 38.07 -11.96 12.32
N LEU A 350 38.19 -11.70 11.03
CA LEU A 350 37.32 -12.28 10.01
C LEU A 350 37.82 -13.67 9.63
N ARG A 351 36.89 -14.60 9.39
CA ARG A 351 37.19 -15.97 8.93
C ARG A 351 37.40 -15.95 7.42
N VAL A 352 38.61 -15.57 7.01
CA VAL A 352 39.06 -15.53 5.62
C VAL A 352 40.45 -16.16 5.53
N SER A 353 40.76 -16.73 4.37
CA SER A 353 42.03 -17.43 4.12
C SER A 353 43.20 -16.48 3.86
N HIS A 354 42.93 -15.27 3.36
CA HIS A 354 43.95 -14.31 2.93
C HIS A 354 43.57 -12.86 3.27
N ALA A 355 44.55 -11.98 3.17
CA ALA A 355 44.40 -10.54 3.38
C ALA A 355 43.97 -9.82 2.09
N PHE A 356 42.67 -9.85 1.78
CA PHE A 356 42.10 -9.18 0.61
C PHE A 356 42.12 -7.65 0.74
N HIS A 357 42.11 -6.94 -0.40
CA HIS A 357 42.12 -5.46 -0.43
C HIS A 357 43.29 -4.84 0.33
N SER A 358 44.48 -5.44 0.16
CA SER A 358 45.70 -5.07 0.87
C SER A 358 46.94 -5.27 -0.02
N PRO A 359 48.14 -4.78 0.38
CA PRO A 359 49.38 -5.04 -0.35
C PRO A 359 49.64 -6.53 -0.63
N ARG A 360 49.10 -7.43 0.20
CA ARG A 360 49.22 -8.89 -0.01
C ARG A 360 48.56 -9.39 -1.30
N THR A 361 47.69 -8.60 -1.93
CA THR A 361 47.09 -8.92 -3.24
C THR A 361 47.96 -8.51 -4.43
N GLU A 362 49.02 -7.72 -4.23
CA GLU A 362 49.88 -7.23 -5.33
C GLU A 362 50.47 -8.33 -6.23
N PRO A 363 50.91 -9.50 -5.72
CA PRO A 363 51.48 -10.56 -6.56
C PRO A 363 50.54 -11.09 -7.64
N MET A 364 49.22 -11.01 -7.47
CA MET A 364 48.26 -11.49 -8.48
C MET A 364 47.86 -10.44 -9.52
N LEU A 365 48.15 -9.15 -9.31
CA LEU A 365 47.52 -8.06 -10.06
C LEU A 365 47.89 -8.05 -11.55
N ALA A 366 49.12 -8.41 -11.90
CA ALA A 366 49.57 -8.47 -13.30
C ALA A 366 48.82 -9.57 -14.08
N ALA A 367 48.77 -10.78 -13.53
CA ALA A 367 48.05 -11.90 -14.14
C ALA A 367 46.54 -11.64 -14.21
N PHE A 368 45.97 -10.99 -13.20
CA PHE A 368 44.55 -10.62 -13.22
C PHE A 368 44.26 -9.56 -14.29
N ARG A 369 45.14 -8.59 -14.47
CA ARG A 369 45.04 -7.58 -15.54
C ARG A 369 45.00 -8.21 -16.93
N GLU A 370 45.86 -9.19 -17.19
CA GLU A 370 45.89 -9.90 -18.47
C GLU A 370 44.55 -10.57 -18.78
N VAL A 371 43.91 -11.19 -17.79
CA VAL A 371 42.57 -11.77 -17.94
C VAL A 371 41.53 -10.69 -18.21
N MET A 372 41.50 -9.64 -17.39
CA MET A 372 40.51 -8.56 -17.53
C MET A 372 40.63 -7.80 -18.86
N ALA A 373 41.84 -7.67 -19.40
CA ALA A 373 42.07 -7.04 -20.71
C ALA A 373 41.51 -7.86 -21.89
N GLY A 374 41.26 -9.15 -21.69
CA GLY A 374 40.65 -10.03 -22.68
C GLY A 374 39.12 -10.11 -22.60
N ILE A 375 38.49 -9.39 -21.68
CA ILE A 375 37.03 -9.39 -21.48
C ILE A 375 36.41 -8.17 -22.16
N GLU A 376 35.40 -8.42 -23.00
CA GLU A 376 34.61 -7.36 -23.60
C GLU A 376 33.53 -6.87 -22.62
N ALA A 377 33.42 -5.55 -22.50
CA ALA A 377 32.44 -4.91 -21.64
C ALA A 377 31.45 -4.08 -22.46
N ALA A 378 30.17 -4.17 -22.09
CA ALA A 378 29.09 -3.36 -22.64
C ALA A 378 28.67 -2.24 -21.67
N GLU A 379 27.87 -1.31 -22.17
CA GLU A 379 27.28 -0.25 -21.35
C GLU A 379 26.27 -0.86 -20.35
N PRO A 380 26.32 -0.49 -19.06
CA PRO A 380 25.39 -1.02 -18.06
C PRO A 380 23.96 -0.56 -18.33
N ALA A 381 23.03 -1.52 -18.42
CA ALA A 381 21.60 -1.28 -18.55
C ALA A 381 20.94 -0.82 -17.23
N VAL A 382 21.57 -1.13 -16.09
CA VAL A 382 21.18 -0.65 -14.76
C VAL A 382 22.38 0.08 -14.14
N PRO A 383 22.24 1.32 -13.66
CA PRO A 383 23.35 2.06 -13.08
C PRO A 383 23.97 1.33 -11.88
N ILE A 384 25.30 1.36 -11.82
CA ILE A 384 26.09 0.78 -10.72
C ILE A 384 26.74 1.91 -9.93
N VAL A 385 26.59 1.88 -8.60
CA VAL A 385 27.41 2.65 -7.69
C VAL A 385 28.61 1.81 -7.29
N SER A 386 29.80 2.26 -7.67
CA SER A 386 31.06 1.58 -7.41
C SER A 386 31.37 1.56 -5.92
N THR A 387 31.74 0.40 -5.38
CA THR A 387 32.32 0.34 -4.03
C THR A 387 33.83 0.57 -4.03
N LEU A 388 34.47 0.76 -5.19
CA LEU A 388 35.86 1.24 -5.26
C LEU A 388 35.92 2.76 -5.04
N THR A 389 35.03 3.52 -5.68
CA THR A 389 35.05 4.99 -5.66
C THR A 389 34.02 5.60 -4.72
N GLY A 390 32.96 4.86 -4.36
CA GLY A 390 31.81 5.39 -3.62
C GLY A 390 30.85 6.23 -4.47
N ALA A 391 31.05 6.26 -5.80
CA ALA A 391 30.30 7.10 -6.74
C ALA A 391 29.70 6.27 -7.89
N PRO A 392 28.75 6.80 -8.68
CA PRO A 392 28.24 6.13 -9.87
C PRO A 392 29.38 5.81 -10.84
N ALA A 393 29.44 4.57 -11.32
CA ALA A 393 30.47 4.09 -12.22
C ALA A 393 30.08 4.33 -13.68
N GLY A 394 30.94 5.00 -14.45
CA GLY A 394 30.72 5.18 -15.88
C GLY A 394 31.03 3.92 -16.70
N ALA A 395 30.42 3.78 -17.88
CA ALA A 395 30.66 2.65 -18.79
C ALA A 395 32.15 2.47 -19.14
N ALA A 396 32.87 3.58 -19.38
CA ALA A 396 34.30 3.56 -19.67
C ALA A 396 35.16 3.08 -18.49
N GLU A 397 34.73 3.35 -17.25
CA GLU A 397 35.43 2.86 -16.06
C GLU A 397 35.22 1.35 -15.90
N LEU A 398 33.97 0.88 -16.04
CA LEU A 398 33.62 -0.54 -15.92
C LEU A 398 34.25 -1.40 -17.04
N ALA A 399 34.46 -0.83 -18.21
CA ALA A 399 35.16 -1.46 -19.32
C ALA A 399 36.70 -1.49 -19.18
N CYS A 400 37.26 -0.78 -18.19
CA CYS A 400 38.69 -0.67 -18.02
C CYS A 400 39.24 -1.80 -17.13
N ALA A 401 40.17 -2.61 -17.65
CA ALA A 401 40.84 -3.64 -16.87
C ALA A 401 41.51 -3.10 -15.59
N ASP A 402 42.06 -1.87 -15.65
CA ASP A 402 42.73 -1.22 -14.54
C ASP A 402 41.78 -0.86 -13.39
N TYR A 403 40.50 -0.60 -13.70
CA TYR A 403 39.47 -0.41 -12.69
C TYR A 403 39.34 -1.67 -11.82
N TRP A 404 39.24 -2.85 -12.44
CA TRP A 404 39.07 -4.11 -11.74
C TRP A 404 40.32 -4.56 -10.98
N VAL A 405 41.51 -4.26 -11.50
CA VAL A 405 42.78 -4.46 -10.80
C VAL A 405 42.87 -3.58 -9.54
N ARG A 406 42.45 -2.31 -9.64
CA ARG A 406 42.34 -1.41 -8.49
C ARG A 406 41.30 -1.90 -7.49
N HIS A 407 40.13 -2.31 -7.97
CA HIS A 407 39.03 -2.83 -7.15
C HIS A 407 39.42 -4.06 -6.33
N VAL A 408 40.34 -4.91 -6.80
CA VAL A 408 40.87 -6.06 -6.03
C VAL A 408 41.82 -5.62 -4.89
N ARG A 409 42.52 -4.49 -5.07
CA ARG A 409 43.62 -4.05 -4.21
C ARG A 409 43.23 -2.96 -3.22
N GLN A 410 42.35 -2.05 -3.63
CA GLN A 410 42.00 -0.84 -2.89
C GLN A 410 40.78 -1.06 -1.99
N THR A 411 40.53 -0.11 -1.10
CA THR A 411 39.46 -0.14 -0.11
C THR A 411 38.07 -0.26 -0.74
N VAL A 412 37.23 -1.15 -0.18
CA VAL A 412 35.79 -1.22 -0.47
C VAL A 412 35.05 -0.14 0.34
N ARG A 413 34.61 0.93 -0.31
CA ARG A 413 33.88 2.09 0.22
C ARG A 413 32.36 1.84 0.24
N PHE A 414 31.92 0.81 0.97
CA PHE A 414 30.50 0.42 1.05
C PHE A 414 29.63 1.52 1.67
N ALA A 415 30.11 2.18 2.73
CA ALA A 415 29.36 3.27 3.38
C ALA A 415 29.06 4.42 2.40
N ASP A 416 30.07 4.81 1.62
CA ASP A 416 29.94 5.87 0.62
C ASP A 416 29.00 5.45 -0.51
N ALA A 417 29.09 4.19 -0.96
CA ALA A 417 28.18 3.66 -1.97
C ALA A 417 26.72 3.65 -1.50
N VAL A 418 26.44 3.28 -0.24
CA VAL A 418 25.08 3.33 0.33
C VAL A 418 24.56 4.76 0.43
N ALA A 419 25.41 5.71 0.87
CA ALA A 419 25.05 7.12 0.91
C ALA A 419 24.73 7.68 -0.48
N THR A 420 25.52 7.32 -1.49
CA THR A 420 25.28 7.70 -2.89
C THR A 420 24.00 7.06 -3.43
N LEU A 421 23.76 5.77 -3.19
CA LEU A 421 22.49 5.12 -3.58
C LEU A 421 21.27 5.84 -3.00
N ALA A 422 21.32 6.22 -1.72
CA ALA A 422 20.25 6.98 -1.09
C ALA A 422 20.08 8.39 -1.70
N ALA A 423 21.18 9.07 -2.03
CA ALA A 423 21.16 10.36 -2.72
C ALA A 423 20.57 10.28 -4.14
N GLU A 424 20.74 9.14 -4.82
CA GLU A 424 20.11 8.81 -6.11
C GLU A 424 18.64 8.35 -5.98
N GLY A 425 18.06 8.41 -4.78
CA GLY A 425 16.65 8.14 -4.53
C GLY A 425 16.32 6.71 -4.11
N ALA A 426 17.32 5.89 -3.76
CA ALA A 426 17.05 4.57 -3.18
C ALA A 426 16.54 4.69 -1.74
N ASP A 427 15.41 4.05 -1.45
CA ASP A 427 14.88 3.91 -0.09
C ASP A 427 14.72 2.45 0.34
N THR A 428 14.88 1.51 -0.59
CA THR A 428 14.69 0.09 -0.38
C THR A 428 15.88 -0.65 -0.95
N PHE A 429 16.60 -1.37 -0.10
CA PHE A 429 17.84 -2.05 -0.42
C PHE A 429 17.64 -3.56 -0.23
N LEU A 430 17.66 -4.32 -1.32
CA LEU A 430 17.58 -5.78 -1.27
C LEU A 430 18.99 -6.37 -1.30
N GLU A 431 19.38 -7.09 -0.27
CA GLU A 431 20.65 -7.81 -0.25
C GLU A 431 20.51 -9.20 -0.89
N LEU A 432 21.29 -9.43 -1.94
CA LEU A 432 21.47 -10.71 -2.61
C LEU A 432 22.74 -11.38 -2.05
N GLY A 433 22.53 -12.44 -1.28
CA GLY A 433 23.60 -13.13 -0.57
C GLY A 433 23.11 -14.33 0.20
N ALA A 434 24.04 -15.06 0.84
CA ALA A 434 23.73 -16.23 1.66
C ALA A 434 23.35 -15.89 3.13
N ALA A 435 23.58 -14.65 3.55
CA ALA A 435 23.29 -14.15 4.90
C ALA A 435 23.11 -12.60 4.87
N PRO A 436 22.55 -11.99 5.93
CA PRO A 436 22.17 -10.58 5.96
C PRO A 436 23.34 -9.68 6.41
N VAL A 437 24.45 -9.65 5.69
CA VAL A 437 25.66 -8.91 6.10
C VAL A 437 25.51 -7.43 5.77
N LEU A 438 25.20 -7.09 4.52
CA LEU A 438 25.06 -5.71 4.06
C LEU A 438 23.80 -5.07 4.63
N SER A 439 22.73 -5.84 4.83
CA SER A 439 21.49 -5.37 5.43
C SER A 439 21.64 -5.04 6.91
N ALA A 440 22.63 -5.64 7.60
CA ALA A 440 22.98 -5.30 8.97
C ALA A 440 23.89 -4.05 9.05
N LEU A 441 24.71 -3.81 8.04
CA LEU A 441 25.66 -2.67 8.00
C LEU A 441 25.02 -1.39 7.45
N GLY A 442 24.15 -1.52 6.45
CA GLY A 442 23.59 -0.41 5.69
C GLY A 442 22.84 0.66 6.49
N PRO A 443 22.03 0.31 7.52
CA PRO A 443 21.33 1.33 8.31
C PRO A 443 22.26 2.36 8.95
N ASP A 444 23.45 1.93 9.42
CA ASP A 444 24.43 2.81 10.06
C ASP A 444 25.15 3.73 9.05
N CYS A 445 25.02 3.47 7.74
CA CYS A 445 25.59 4.32 6.69
C CYS A 445 24.75 5.56 6.39
N LEU A 446 23.50 5.62 6.85
CA LEU A 446 22.56 6.70 6.54
C LEU A 446 22.24 7.53 7.80
N PRO A 447 22.22 8.88 7.70
CA PRO A 447 21.90 9.73 8.85
C PRO A 447 20.43 9.63 9.29
N ASP A 448 19.52 9.32 8.37
CA ASP A 448 18.11 9.05 8.65
C ASP A 448 17.68 7.77 7.93
N ALA A 449 17.80 6.64 8.65
CA ALA A 449 17.38 5.34 8.14
C ALA A 449 15.88 5.06 8.36
N ALA A 450 15.12 5.94 9.04
CA ALA A 450 13.75 5.65 9.47
C ALA A 450 12.78 5.41 8.31
N HIS A 451 13.07 6.01 7.15
CA HIS A 451 12.28 5.86 5.93
C HIS A 451 12.85 4.82 4.96
N THR A 452 14.01 4.23 5.28
CA THR A 452 14.68 3.25 4.43
C THR A 452 14.48 1.83 4.94
N ALA A 453 14.56 0.86 4.04
CA ALA A 453 14.49 -0.56 4.39
C ALA A 453 15.67 -1.32 3.80
N PHE A 454 16.39 -2.05 4.66
CA PHE A 454 17.42 -3.01 4.25
C PHE A 454 16.85 -4.42 4.43
N VAL A 455 16.59 -5.09 3.31
CA VAL A 455 15.87 -6.36 3.23
C VAL A 455 16.84 -7.44 2.78
N PRO A 456 17.15 -8.45 3.60
CA PRO A 456 17.97 -9.57 3.16
C PRO A 456 17.12 -10.65 2.50
N ALA A 457 17.57 -11.15 1.35
CA ALA A 457 16.93 -12.30 0.70
C ALA A 457 17.15 -13.63 1.45
N ALA A 458 18.25 -13.74 2.20
CA ALA A 458 18.56 -14.91 3.02
C ALA A 458 18.94 -14.53 4.46
N ARG A 459 18.52 -15.36 5.40
CA ARG A 459 18.91 -15.29 6.81
C ARG A 459 19.52 -16.63 7.24
N LYS A 460 20.50 -16.58 8.13
CA LYS A 460 21.23 -17.77 8.58
C LYS A 460 20.33 -18.75 9.34
N ASP A 461 19.48 -18.23 10.21
CA ASP A 461 18.65 -19.01 11.14
C ASP A 461 17.18 -19.12 10.68
N THR A 462 16.92 -18.93 9.38
CA THR A 462 15.59 -19.03 8.78
C THR A 462 15.65 -19.95 7.58
N ALA A 463 14.64 -20.80 7.41
CA ALA A 463 14.51 -21.58 6.18
C ALA A 463 14.47 -20.63 4.96
N GLN A 464 15.09 -21.03 3.85
CA GLN A 464 15.43 -20.09 2.78
C GLN A 464 14.20 -19.66 2.00
N LEU A 465 13.23 -20.57 1.83
CA LEU A 465 11.98 -20.26 1.14
C LEU A 465 11.10 -19.26 1.93
N PRO A 466 10.76 -19.49 3.22
CA PRO A 466 10.09 -18.46 4.02
C PRO A 466 10.84 -17.13 4.08
N GLY A 467 12.18 -17.17 4.16
CA GLY A 467 13.02 -15.98 4.16
C GLY A 467 12.90 -15.16 2.86
N LEU A 468 12.92 -15.83 1.72
CA LEU A 468 12.72 -15.20 0.41
C LEU A 468 11.31 -14.60 0.28
N LEU A 469 10.27 -15.33 0.67
CA LEU A 469 8.90 -14.83 0.62
C LEU A 469 8.68 -13.64 1.56
N ALA A 470 9.34 -13.62 2.73
CA ALA A 470 9.36 -12.47 3.62
C ALA A 470 10.06 -11.26 2.99
N ALA A 471 11.15 -11.47 2.24
CA ALA A 471 11.80 -10.41 1.49
C ALA A 471 10.86 -9.87 0.39
N LEU A 472 10.27 -10.74 -0.43
CA LEU A 472 9.29 -10.35 -1.45
C LEU A 472 8.09 -9.59 -0.85
N ALA A 473 7.59 -10.05 0.30
CA ALA A 473 6.52 -9.39 1.03
C ALA A 473 6.93 -7.98 1.49
N ALA A 474 8.13 -7.83 2.05
CA ALA A 474 8.65 -6.53 2.46
C ALA A 474 8.76 -5.56 1.27
N LEU A 475 9.31 -6.02 0.14
CA LEU A 475 9.39 -5.23 -1.09
C LEU A 475 8.00 -4.86 -1.62
N HIS A 476 7.09 -5.81 -1.68
CA HIS A 476 5.70 -5.59 -2.10
C HIS A 476 5.04 -4.53 -1.23
N THR A 477 5.17 -4.61 0.11
CA THR A 477 4.56 -3.64 1.02
C THR A 477 5.15 -2.24 0.93
N ARG A 478 6.35 -2.11 0.36
CA ARG A 478 7.01 -0.82 0.09
C ARG A 478 6.77 -0.29 -1.31
N GLY A 479 5.99 -0.97 -2.15
CA GLY A 479 5.56 -0.44 -3.44
C GLY A 479 5.99 -1.26 -4.64
N ALA A 480 6.96 -2.18 -4.49
CA ALA A 480 7.41 -3.03 -5.58
C ALA A 480 6.25 -3.87 -6.14
N ASP A 481 6.22 -4.02 -7.47
CA ASP A 481 5.25 -4.87 -8.14
C ASP A 481 5.78 -6.29 -8.16
N VAL A 482 5.22 -7.14 -7.29
CA VAL A 482 5.62 -8.55 -7.14
C VAL A 482 4.54 -9.39 -7.80
N ASP A 483 4.92 -10.15 -8.81
CA ASP A 483 4.04 -11.13 -9.44
C ASP A 483 3.93 -12.38 -8.57
N TRP A 484 2.96 -12.36 -7.66
CA TRP A 484 2.67 -13.49 -6.77
C TRP A 484 2.15 -14.72 -7.51
N ALA A 485 1.70 -14.61 -8.78
CA ALA A 485 1.18 -15.74 -9.54
C ALA A 485 2.26 -16.80 -9.80
N VAL A 486 3.53 -16.37 -9.89
CA VAL A 486 4.72 -17.24 -10.05
C VAL A 486 4.79 -18.30 -8.96
N LEU A 487 4.44 -17.95 -7.72
CA LEU A 487 4.43 -18.90 -6.59
C LEU A 487 3.41 -20.03 -6.79
N TYR A 488 2.35 -19.77 -7.55
CA TYR A 488 1.23 -20.68 -7.77
C TYR A 488 1.24 -21.30 -9.18
N GLU A 489 2.27 -21.11 -10.00
CA GLU A 489 2.29 -21.57 -11.40
C GLU A 489 2.17 -23.09 -11.52
N ALA A 490 2.86 -23.83 -10.64
CA ALA A 490 2.75 -25.29 -10.55
C ALA A 490 1.45 -25.77 -9.88
N TYR A 491 0.71 -24.87 -9.24
CA TYR A 491 -0.50 -25.18 -8.49
C TYR A 491 -1.74 -25.07 -9.39
N ALA A 492 -2.37 -26.21 -9.68
CA ALA A 492 -3.63 -26.28 -10.43
C ALA A 492 -4.85 -25.96 -9.53
N GLY A 493 -4.85 -24.79 -8.88
CA GLY A 493 -5.90 -24.34 -7.97
C GLY A 493 -7.24 -24.06 -8.64
N ARG A 494 -8.30 -24.00 -7.83
CA ARG A 494 -9.65 -23.61 -8.26
C ARG A 494 -9.76 -22.08 -8.30
N ARG A 495 -10.57 -21.58 -9.24
CA ARG A 495 -10.98 -20.18 -9.24
C ARG A 495 -11.98 -19.95 -8.11
N VAL A 496 -11.70 -18.96 -7.28
CA VAL A 496 -12.54 -18.59 -6.14
C VAL A 496 -13.05 -17.16 -6.32
N ASP A 497 -14.35 -16.97 -6.14
CA ASP A 497 -14.93 -15.64 -6.07
C ASP A 497 -14.55 -14.98 -4.74
N LEU A 498 -13.88 -13.85 -4.84
CA LEU A 498 -13.42 -13.09 -3.68
C LEU A 498 -14.42 -11.97 -3.32
N PRO A 499 -14.62 -11.65 -2.03
CA PRO A 499 -15.47 -10.55 -1.57
C PRO A 499 -15.12 -9.22 -2.23
N THR A 500 -16.14 -8.38 -2.47
CA THR A 500 -15.93 -7.04 -3.04
C THR A 500 -15.08 -6.16 -2.14
N TYR A 501 -14.58 -5.05 -2.68
CA TYR A 501 -13.78 -4.08 -1.93
C TYR A 501 -14.53 -3.53 -0.69
N ALA A 502 -13.85 -3.49 0.44
CA ALA A 502 -14.30 -2.93 1.71
C ALA A 502 -14.14 -1.42 1.67
N PHE A 503 -15.14 -0.75 1.09
CA PHE A 503 -15.22 0.71 1.10
C PHE A 503 -15.28 1.23 2.55
N ASP A 504 -14.56 2.32 2.79
CA ASP A 504 -14.70 3.10 4.01
C ASP A 504 -15.90 4.04 3.86
N HIS A 505 -17.02 3.69 4.49
CA HIS A 505 -18.32 4.31 4.26
C HIS A 505 -18.46 5.67 4.97
N VAL A 506 -17.65 6.65 4.55
CA VAL A 506 -17.74 8.04 5.00
C VAL A 506 -18.80 8.80 4.20
N ARG A 507 -19.68 9.53 4.89
CA ARG A 507 -20.79 10.27 4.26
C ARG A 507 -20.29 11.60 3.69
N TYR A 508 -20.13 11.67 2.37
CA TYR A 508 -19.75 12.91 1.64
C TYR A 508 -20.94 13.63 0.97
N TRP A 509 -22.15 13.52 1.53
CA TRP A 509 -23.31 14.21 0.98
C TRP A 509 -23.24 15.70 1.29
N LEU A 510 -23.40 16.56 0.27
CA LEU A 510 -23.64 17.98 0.50
C LEU A 510 -24.88 18.11 1.41
N PRO A 511 -24.82 18.90 2.50
CA PRO A 511 -26.02 19.23 3.24
C PRO A 511 -26.93 19.99 2.28
N THR A 512 -27.93 19.31 1.73
CA THR A 512 -29.06 19.98 1.10
C THR A 512 -29.69 20.80 2.21
N ALA A 513 -29.46 22.13 2.18
CA ALA A 513 -30.18 23.05 3.02
C ALA A 513 -31.68 22.75 2.82
N GLY A 514 -32.30 22.18 3.84
CA GLY A 514 -33.68 21.73 3.84
C GLY A 514 -34.67 22.89 3.87
N VAL A 515 -34.51 23.87 2.97
CA VAL A 515 -35.52 24.88 2.67
C VAL A 515 -36.12 24.48 1.33
N THR A 516 -37.18 23.67 1.37
CA THR A 516 -38.17 23.72 0.30
C THR A 516 -38.79 25.12 0.36
N THR A 517 -38.21 26.08 -0.34
CA THR A 517 -38.91 27.31 -0.72
C THR A 517 -40.03 26.86 -1.66
N GLY A 518 -41.17 26.45 -1.11
CA GLY A 518 -42.40 26.44 -1.89
C GLY A 518 -42.60 27.85 -2.42
N ASP A 519 -42.94 27.98 -3.70
CA ASP A 519 -43.19 29.28 -4.32
C ASP A 519 -44.42 29.93 -3.66
N ALA A 520 -44.18 30.78 -2.65
CA ALA A 520 -45.22 31.49 -1.94
C ALA A 520 -46.07 32.36 -2.89
N ALA A 521 -45.47 32.84 -3.99
CA ALA A 521 -46.17 33.64 -4.99
C ALA A 521 -47.23 32.83 -5.75
N GLY A 522 -47.01 31.53 -5.96
CA GLY A 522 -48.00 30.61 -6.53
C GLY A 522 -49.29 30.48 -5.71
N HIS A 523 -49.26 30.88 -4.43
CA HIS A 523 -50.42 30.92 -3.53
C HIS A 523 -50.93 32.35 -3.26
N GLY A 524 -50.42 33.36 -3.99
CA GLY A 524 -50.78 34.77 -3.81
C GLY A 524 -50.18 35.41 -2.56
N LEU A 525 -49.13 34.81 -1.98
CA LEU A 525 -48.41 35.31 -0.81
C LEU A 525 -47.06 35.94 -1.22
N ALA A 526 -46.57 36.89 -0.43
CA ALA A 526 -45.22 37.44 -0.61
C ALA A 526 -44.18 36.58 0.12
N THR A 527 -42.89 36.70 -0.24
CA THR A 527 -41.81 36.10 0.55
C THR A 527 -41.61 36.91 1.84
N ALA A 528 -41.30 36.21 2.93
CA ALA A 528 -40.99 36.86 4.21
C ALA A 528 -39.49 37.07 4.44
N ASP A 529 -38.61 36.55 3.58
CA ASP A 529 -37.14 36.73 3.68
C ASP A 529 -36.56 36.45 5.09
N HIS A 530 -37.07 35.41 5.75
CA HIS A 530 -36.64 34.98 7.08
C HIS A 530 -36.47 33.45 7.16
N PRO A 531 -35.43 32.92 7.83
CA PRO A 531 -35.19 31.48 7.87
C PRO A 531 -36.33 30.66 8.49
N LEU A 532 -37.02 31.18 9.51
CA LEU A 532 -38.09 30.48 10.23
C LEU A 532 -39.52 30.75 9.70
N VAL A 533 -39.71 31.80 8.88
CA VAL A 533 -41.00 32.15 8.28
C VAL A 533 -40.77 32.47 6.81
N SER A 534 -41.38 31.69 5.91
CA SER A 534 -41.08 31.72 4.49
C SER A 534 -42.08 32.57 3.68
N ALA A 535 -43.29 32.80 4.20
CA ALA A 535 -44.35 33.53 3.49
C ALA A 535 -44.97 34.65 4.34
N ARG A 536 -45.43 35.71 3.66
CA ARG A 536 -46.07 36.90 4.21
C ARG A 536 -47.43 37.13 3.58
N LEU A 537 -48.42 37.42 4.42
CA LEU A 537 -49.76 37.85 4.05
C LEU A 537 -50.04 39.23 4.66
N ASP A 538 -50.27 40.23 3.83
CA ASP A 538 -50.72 41.56 4.27
C ASP A 538 -52.25 41.57 4.41
N LEU A 539 -52.77 41.98 5.57
CA LEU A 539 -54.21 42.02 5.82
C LEU A 539 -54.83 43.31 5.25
N PRO A 540 -56.01 43.24 4.61
CA PRO A 540 -56.64 44.41 4.02
C PRO A 540 -57.06 45.44 5.07
N GLY A 541 -57.11 46.73 4.67
CA GLY A 541 -57.60 47.81 5.52
C GLY A 541 -56.65 48.21 6.64
N ASP A 542 -55.34 48.14 6.40
CA ASP A 542 -54.27 48.38 7.37
C ASP A 542 -54.38 47.52 8.63
N ALA A 543 -54.98 46.33 8.54
CA ALA A 543 -55.18 45.43 9.69
C ALA A 543 -53.91 44.69 10.13
N GLY A 544 -52.74 45.05 9.59
CA GLY A 544 -51.45 44.45 9.93
C GLY A 544 -51.00 43.36 8.94
N LEU A 545 -50.12 42.47 9.37
CA LEU A 545 -49.61 41.37 8.56
C LEU A 545 -49.51 40.06 9.36
N LEU A 546 -49.40 38.96 8.61
CA LEU A 546 -49.14 37.62 9.11
C LEU A 546 -47.94 37.01 8.39
N LEU A 547 -46.94 36.57 9.14
CA LEU A 547 -45.83 35.77 8.63
C LEU A 547 -46.09 34.30 8.96
N THR A 548 -45.74 33.38 8.06
CA THR A 548 -45.89 31.95 8.30
C THR A 548 -44.73 31.13 7.78
N GLY A 549 -44.43 30.04 8.49
CA GLY A 549 -43.39 29.08 8.12
C GLY A 549 -43.64 27.70 8.67
N ARG A 550 -42.77 26.77 8.29
CA ARG A 550 -42.75 25.39 8.78
C ARG A 550 -41.36 25.07 9.32
N ILE A 551 -41.27 24.78 10.61
CA ILE A 551 -39.99 24.49 11.28
C ILE A 551 -39.98 23.07 11.87
N SER A 552 -38.81 22.44 11.83
CA SER A 552 -38.52 21.11 12.40
C SER A 552 -37.02 20.98 12.58
N THR A 553 -36.54 20.06 13.42
CA THR A 553 -35.10 19.77 13.55
C THR A 553 -34.50 19.17 12.26
N ALA A 554 -35.30 18.52 11.42
CA ALA A 554 -34.88 18.00 10.13
C ALA A 554 -34.61 19.10 9.08
N THR A 555 -35.42 20.17 9.09
CA THR A 555 -35.28 21.30 8.16
C THR A 555 -34.43 22.44 8.72
N HIS A 556 -34.34 22.58 10.05
CA HIS A 556 -33.59 23.62 10.75
C HIS A 556 -32.68 22.99 11.84
N PRO A 557 -31.56 22.35 11.46
CA PRO A 557 -30.71 21.61 12.40
C PRO A 557 -30.17 22.46 13.56
N LEU A 558 -29.93 23.76 13.33
CA LEU A 558 -29.46 24.68 14.38
C LEU A 558 -30.41 24.78 15.58
N LEU A 559 -31.72 24.55 15.37
CA LEU A 559 -32.67 24.56 16.49
C LEU A 559 -32.42 23.38 17.44
N ALA A 560 -31.88 22.26 16.96
CA ALA A 560 -31.55 21.09 17.77
C ALA A 560 -30.39 21.34 18.74
N GLU A 561 -29.57 22.38 18.52
CA GLU A 561 -28.46 22.74 19.40
C GLU A 561 -28.92 23.40 20.71
N HIS A 562 -30.15 23.93 20.74
CA HIS A 562 -30.73 24.53 21.95
C HIS A 562 -31.67 23.54 22.67
N ALA A 563 -31.04 22.59 23.37
CA ALA A 563 -31.74 21.62 24.21
C ALA A 563 -31.62 21.96 25.70
N VAL A 564 -32.75 22.06 26.40
CA VAL A 564 -32.82 22.28 27.84
C VAL A 564 -33.34 21.01 28.49
N LEU A 565 -32.52 20.38 29.34
CA LEU A 565 -32.84 19.09 29.99
C LEU A 565 -33.25 17.99 29.01
N GLY A 566 -32.67 17.99 27.80
CA GLY A 566 -32.94 17.01 26.75
C GLY A 566 -34.15 17.32 25.86
N THR A 567 -34.90 18.39 26.13
CA THR A 567 -36.00 18.85 25.27
C THR A 567 -35.52 19.97 24.36
N VAL A 568 -35.72 19.83 23.04
CA VAL A 568 -35.39 20.88 22.06
C VAL A 568 -36.45 21.98 22.14
N LEU A 569 -36.00 23.18 22.53
CA LEU A 569 -36.84 24.37 22.66
C LEU A 569 -36.36 25.42 21.68
N VAL A 570 -37.27 26.04 20.92
CA VAL A 570 -36.91 27.22 20.13
C VAL A 570 -36.43 28.32 21.10
N PRO A 571 -35.21 28.86 20.91
CA PRO A 571 -34.65 29.84 21.83
C PRO A 571 -35.54 31.08 21.92
N GLY A 572 -35.64 31.69 23.11
CA GLY A 572 -36.34 32.97 23.28
C GLY A 572 -35.78 34.08 22.36
N ALA A 573 -34.46 34.03 22.08
CA ALA A 573 -33.82 34.94 21.12
C ALA A 573 -34.38 34.81 19.69
N ALA A 574 -34.78 33.60 19.26
CA ALA A 574 -35.42 33.41 17.95
C ALA A 574 -36.83 34.02 17.92
N LEU A 575 -37.56 34.01 19.04
CA LEU A 575 -38.86 34.67 19.16
C LEU A 575 -38.71 36.21 19.13
N VAL A 576 -37.64 36.75 19.73
CA VAL A 576 -37.29 38.17 19.62
C VAL A 576 -36.96 38.56 18.18
N ASP A 577 -36.17 37.75 17.48
CA ASP A 577 -35.81 37.99 16.06
C ASP A 577 -37.04 37.99 15.16
N LEU A 578 -37.95 37.03 15.34
CA LEU A 578 -39.24 36.97 14.64
C LEU A 578 -40.09 38.22 14.86
N ALA A 579 -40.18 38.70 16.11
CA ALA A 579 -40.93 39.90 16.45
C ALA A 579 -40.31 41.17 15.82
N LEU A 580 -38.98 41.32 15.89
CA LEU A 580 -38.27 42.44 15.26
C LEU A 580 -38.37 42.41 13.74
N HIS A 581 -38.35 41.22 13.14
CA HIS A 581 -38.52 41.05 11.72
C HIS A 581 -39.94 41.47 11.27
N ALA A 582 -40.99 41.06 12.00
CA ALA A 582 -42.34 41.55 11.77
C ALA A 582 -42.44 43.08 11.95
N GLY A 583 -41.78 43.64 12.96
CA GLY A 583 -41.70 45.08 13.21
C GLY A 583 -41.05 45.87 12.07
N ARG A 584 -39.98 45.36 11.46
CA ARG A 584 -39.37 45.99 10.27
C ARG A 584 -40.34 46.05 9.09
N LEU A 585 -41.13 44.99 8.89
CA LEU A 585 -42.09 44.91 7.80
C LEU A 585 -43.33 45.80 8.02
N THR A 586 -43.68 46.11 9.27
CA THR A 586 -44.79 47.03 9.62
C THR A 586 -44.34 48.47 9.87
N GLY A 587 -43.06 48.79 9.73
CA GLY A 587 -42.51 50.12 9.99
C GLY A 587 -42.40 50.48 11.49
N ARG A 588 -42.42 49.49 12.38
CA ARG A 588 -42.27 49.59 13.84
C ARG A 588 -41.09 48.72 14.31
N PRO A 589 -39.84 49.10 14.02
CA PRO A 589 -38.69 48.21 14.17
C PRO A 589 -38.21 48.02 15.61
N VAL A 590 -38.80 48.72 16.59
CA VAL A 590 -38.39 48.66 18.00
C VAL A 590 -39.33 47.74 18.76
N LEU A 591 -38.77 46.72 19.40
CA LEU A 591 -39.50 45.86 20.34
C LEU A 591 -39.42 46.49 21.74
N GLU A 592 -40.55 47.00 22.24
CA GLU A 592 -40.64 47.63 23.56
C GLU A 592 -40.73 46.58 24.67
N GLU A 593 -41.55 45.57 24.45
CA GLU A 593 -41.74 44.44 25.37
C GLU A 593 -42.08 43.18 24.58
N LEU A 594 -41.59 42.03 25.05
CA LEU A 594 -42.03 40.71 24.60
C LEU A 594 -42.17 39.78 25.80
N THR A 595 -43.40 39.37 26.09
CA THR A 595 -43.71 38.39 27.13
C THR A 595 -43.72 36.99 26.52
N LEU A 596 -42.85 36.11 27.01
CA LEU A 596 -42.84 34.69 26.64
C LEU A 596 -43.85 33.93 27.53
N GLN A 597 -44.84 33.27 26.92
CA GLN A 597 -45.96 32.64 27.62
C GLN A 597 -45.84 31.12 27.72
N SER A 598 -45.44 30.46 26.62
CA SER A 598 -45.34 29.00 26.56
C SER A 598 -44.14 28.60 25.70
N PRO A 599 -43.29 27.66 26.16
CA PRO A 599 -42.17 27.18 25.36
C PRO A 599 -42.65 26.59 24.02
N LEU A 600 -41.94 26.88 22.94
CA LEU A 600 -42.17 26.23 21.65
C LEU A 600 -41.23 25.03 21.56
N VAL A 601 -41.81 23.83 21.74
CA VAL A 601 -41.10 22.55 21.76
C VAL A 601 -41.05 21.96 20.34
N LEU A 602 -39.91 21.42 19.94
CA LEU A 602 -39.76 20.65 18.71
C LEU A 602 -39.47 19.18 19.03
N GLU A 603 -40.47 18.33 18.83
CA GLU A 603 -40.31 16.88 18.93
C GLU A 603 -39.53 16.33 17.74
N ALA A 604 -38.83 15.21 17.95
CA ALA A 604 -38.13 14.52 16.87
C ALA A 604 -39.11 14.17 15.73
N ASP A 605 -38.68 14.43 14.49
CA ASP A 605 -39.41 14.11 13.26
C ASP A 605 -40.78 14.78 13.07
N THR A 606 -41.14 15.75 13.91
CA THR A 606 -42.41 16.48 13.80
C THR A 606 -42.16 17.94 13.40
N ALA A 607 -42.84 18.39 12.36
CA ALA A 607 -42.82 19.80 12.00
C ALA A 607 -43.99 20.55 12.66
N VAL A 608 -43.74 21.83 12.97
CA VAL A 608 -44.76 22.76 13.45
C VAL A 608 -44.96 23.86 12.44
N ARG A 609 -46.21 24.27 12.27
CA ARG A 609 -46.59 25.49 11.55
C ARG A 609 -46.39 26.64 12.51
N LEU A 610 -45.64 27.65 12.08
CA LEU A 610 -45.35 28.86 12.83
C LEU A 610 -46.11 30.04 12.20
N GLN A 611 -46.67 30.90 13.04
CA GLN A 611 -47.32 32.15 12.63
C GLN A 611 -46.88 33.32 13.51
N VAL A 612 -46.60 34.46 12.88
CA VAL A 612 -46.31 35.73 13.56
C VAL A 612 -47.31 36.76 13.06
N ALA A 613 -48.24 37.17 13.92
CA ALA A 613 -49.23 38.19 13.62
C ALA A 613 -48.73 39.52 14.17
N ALA A 614 -48.73 40.58 13.35
CA ALA A 614 -48.41 41.93 13.78
C ALA A 614 -49.55 42.89 13.42
N GLY A 615 -50.19 43.47 14.43
CA GLY A 615 -51.35 44.34 14.30
C GLY A 615 -51.01 45.82 14.07
N PRO A 616 -52.00 46.64 13.66
CA PRO A 616 -51.82 48.06 13.35
C PRO A 616 -51.44 48.93 14.55
N ASP A 617 -51.86 48.52 15.74
CA ASP A 617 -51.56 49.16 17.01
C ASP A 617 -50.13 48.89 17.49
N GLY A 618 -49.39 48.02 16.80
CA GLY A 618 -48.05 47.59 17.18
C GLY A 618 -48.05 46.30 18.01
N THR A 619 -49.18 45.64 18.21
CA THR A 619 -49.19 44.32 18.84
C THR A 619 -48.47 43.28 17.97
N VAL A 620 -47.71 42.38 18.59
CA VAL A 620 -47.13 41.21 17.92
C VAL A 620 -47.39 39.95 18.71
N GLU A 621 -47.84 38.89 18.05
CA GLU A 621 -48.10 37.60 18.66
C GLU A 621 -47.46 36.47 17.84
N ILE A 622 -46.81 35.53 18.53
CA ILE A 622 -46.15 34.37 17.91
C ILE A 622 -46.89 33.11 18.34
N HIS A 623 -47.35 32.34 17.36
CA HIS A 623 -48.16 31.15 17.53
C HIS A 623 -47.55 29.97 16.81
N SER A 624 -47.77 28.77 17.35
CA SER A 624 -47.52 27.54 16.60
C SER A 624 -48.64 26.52 16.76
N ARG A 625 -48.66 25.58 15.81
CA ARG A 625 -49.55 24.42 15.82
C ARG A 625 -48.85 23.27 15.11
N ALA A 626 -49.04 22.04 15.60
CA ALA A 626 -48.49 20.86 14.92
C ALA A 626 -48.96 20.81 13.45
N GLU A 627 -48.10 20.34 12.54
CA GLU A 627 -48.41 20.31 11.10
C GLU A 627 -49.67 19.48 10.80
N HIS A 628 -49.83 18.35 11.48
CA HIS A 628 -50.95 17.42 11.30
C HIS A 628 -52.08 17.57 12.34
N ALA A 629 -52.07 18.65 13.12
CA ALA A 629 -53.16 18.99 14.03
C ALA A 629 -54.50 19.11 13.28
N PRO A 630 -55.62 18.58 13.82
CA PRO A 630 -56.97 18.83 13.34
C PRO A 630 -57.25 20.33 13.14
N ALA A 631 -58.14 20.66 12.20
CA ALA A 631 -58.39 22.05 11.83
C ALA A 631 -58.98 22.90 12.98
N ASP A 632 -59.69 22.23 13.88
CA ASP A 632 -60.33 22.73 15.10
C ASP A 632 -59.42 22.79 16.33
N GLU A 633 -58.16 22.32 16.23
CA GLU A 633 -57.18 22.49 17.30
C GLU A 633 -56.68 23.94 17.36
N ASP A 634 -56.75 24.53 18.55
CA ASP A 634 -56.33 25.90 18.82
C ASP A 634 -54.82 26.10 18.61
N TRP A 635 -54.45 27.32 18.20
CA TRP A 635 -53.05 27.71 18.11
C TRP A 635 -52.48 27.96 19.52
N THR A 636 -51.28 27.46 19.78
CA THR A 636 -50.57 27.77 21.03
C THR A 636 -49.86 29.09 20.87
N ARG A 637 -50.15 30.07 21.74
CA ARG A 637 -49.44 31.35 21.79
C ARG A 637 -48.17 31.22 22.63
N HIS A 638 -47.03 31.49 22.00
CA HIS A 638 -45.72 31.39 22.63
C HIS A 638 -45.21 32.73 23.14
N ALA A 639 -45.52 33.82 22.44
CA ALA A 639 -45.14 35.15 22.85
C ALA A 639 -46.16 36.20 22.41
N THR A 640 -46.25 37.28 23.18
CA THR A 640 -46.98 38.51 22.82
C THR A 640 -46.12 39.72 23.19
N GLY A 641 -46.22 40.80 22.43
CA GLY A 641 -45.40 41.99 22.66
C GLY A 641 -45.90 43.24 21.95
N THR A 642 -45.13 44.31 22.11
CA THR A 642 -45.43 45.64 21.58
C THR A 642 -44.27 46.17 20.74
N LEU A 643 -44.59 46.61 19.54
CA LEU A 643 -43.70 47.17 18.52
C LEU A 643 -43.96 48.66 18.33
N THR A 644 -42.90 49.47 18.35
CA THR A 644 -42.97 50.93 18.23
C THR A 644 -42.08 51.45 17.11
N ALA A 645 -42.41 52.65 16.61
CA ALA A 645 -41.66 53.31 15.53
C ALA A 645 -40.35 53.95 16.01
N ALA A 646 -40.26 54.29 17.29
CA ALA A 646 -39.08 54.88 17.92
C ALA A 646 -38.96 54.39 19.36
N ALA A 647 -37.73 54.21 19.83
CA ALA A 647 -37.48 53.87 21.21
C ALA A 647 -38.02 54.98 22.13
N THR A 648 -38.96 54.64 23.00
CA THR A 648 -39.34 55.48 24.13
C THR A 648 -38.08 55.72 24.97
N ALA A 649 -37.71 56.98 25.21
CA ALA A 649 -36.50 57.30 25.95
C ALA A 649 -36.53 56.59 27.32
N PRO A 650 -35.48 55.85 27.71
CA PRO A 650 -35.50 55.14 28.98
C PRO A 650 -35.60 56.15 30.12
N ALA A 651 -36.46 55.87 31.11
CA ALA A 651 -36.38 56.55 32.39
C ALA A 651 -34.94 56.40 32.94
N PRO A 652 -34.33 57.44 33.54
CA PRO A 652 -32.94 57.37 33.98
C PRO A 652 -32.78 56.21 34.98
N ALA A 653 -32.07 55.17 34.56
CA ALA A 653 -31.72 54.06 35.42
C ALA A 653 -30.82 54.59 36.54
N THR A 654 -31.27 54.47 37.79
CA THR A 654 -30.36 54.54 38.94
C THR A 654 -29.33 53.44 38.76
N ALA A 655 -28.08 53.83 38.54
CA ALA A 655 -26.96 52.94 38.31
C ALA A 655 -26.79 51.92 39.46
N PRO A 656 -26.59 50.64 39.14
CA PRO A 656 -25.84 49.75 39.99
C PRO A 656 -24.68 49.13 39.19
N GLY A 657 -23.46 49.54 39.55
CA GLY A 657 -22.27 48.70 39.53
C GLY A 657 -21.62 48.38 38.18
N ALA A 658 -20.32 48.57 38.10
CA ALA A 658 -19.49 48.11 37.00
C ALA A 658 -19.70 46.61 36.70
N TRP A 659 -19.87 46.27 35.41
CA TRP A 659 -19.70 44.91 34.91
C TRP A 659 -18.23 44.50 35.13
N PRO A 660 -17.90 43.38 35.81
CA PRO A 660 -16.53 42.86 35.86
C PRO A 660 -16.13 42.25 34.49
N PRO A 661 -14.82 42.16 34.19
CA PRO A 661 -14.27 42.02 32.84
C PRO A 661 -14.62 40.73 32.12
#